data_AF-A0A8C5DS56-F1
#
_entry.id   AF-A0A8C5DS56-F1
#
_cell.length_a   1.000
_cell.length_b   1.000
_cell.length_c   1.000
_cell.angle_alpha   90.00
_cell.angle_beta   90.00
_cell.angle_gamma   90.00
#
_symmetry.space_group_name_H-M   'P 1'
#
loop_
_entity.id
_entity.type
_entity.pdbx_description
1 polymer ?
#
loop_
_entity_poly.entity_id
_entity_poly.type
_entity_poly.pdbx_seq_one_letter_code
_entity_poly.pdbx_strand_id
1 'polypeptide(L)'
;SACIQEDDNLQSMVVGTVMRKIKSRTWKKQRYFKLQDDCMTIWYKSKKAGNAHSTFSVSDVEAIREGHQSEVLLSIADEFPANRCFTLVFRGRRANLDLVADSADEAQSWIRGLKKLIENLENMGEREKLDQWIGDWFKKADKNNDGRMNFKEVQDLLKMMNVDMNEHHAHRLFTKADESQSGSLKDDEFVLFYKMLTQRDDVMRVFQEYSSDAQKLSQSDLEVFLREEQLEGDDVEPLAKQLIERYEPSDTAKLLKAMTFDGFLMYLGSAEGSIFNPQRRGIFQDMSQPLCHYFISSSHNTYLMEDQLRGQSSVEGYIRALNRGCRCVEVDCWDGANGEPIVYHGHTFTSKILFKDVVNAVGNYAFKVSEYPVILSIENHCNVEQQRVMAQHLKRILGDKLLKSTLDGRAAVGLPSPEDLKGKILVKAKKIGNLEESFNGVMEDSLSGEVSDEEDAADIEEDNLHRESRSKQRLSKELSDCVVYCKSVHFSSFKHSRIHSKFYEVASFTESKARKHLREAGAEFVHHNSRQLTRVYPTGFRTDSSNFNPQEMWNAGCQIVALNFQTAGEGMDLNDGLFSQNGRCGYVLKPSFMREPEKRFNPETPQRRDGYQPVVLTVQVISGQQLPKVNIKEDSIVDPLVRVEIHGVPLDQAKQETRYIENNGFNPVWYDMLRFTIHSPELAMVRIVVEDYDKTSKNDFVGQYTLPLSCMQQGYRHIHLLSKDGTSIPPASLFVHIRISELE
;
A
#
# COMPACT_ATOMS: atom_id res chain seq x y z
N SER A 1 -34.06 1.31 -6.83
CA SER A 1 -33.57 2.67 -7.11
C SER A 1 -33.94 3.05 -8.54
N ALA A 2 -34.19 4.33 -8.83
CA ALA A 2 -34.55 4.79 -10.18
C ALA A 2 -33.47 4.45 -11.25
N CYS A 3 -32.20 4.32 -10.81
CA CYS A 3 -31.06 4.01 -11.68
C CYS A 3 -31.11 2.61 -12.36
N ILE A 4 -31.81 1.62 -11.79
CA ILE A 4 -31.92 0.27 -12.42
C ILE A 4 -32.98 0.28 -13.53
N GLN A 5 -34.01 1.11 -13.41
CA GLN A 5 -35.18 1.04 -14.29
C GLN A 5 -34.91 1.58 -15.70
N GLU A 6 -33.81 2.30 -15.91
CA GLU A 6 -33.48 2.95 -17.20
C GLU A 6 -32.23 2.38 -17.90
N ASP A 7 -31.53 1.38 -17.33
CA ASP A 7 -30.32 0.79 -17.94
C ASP A 7 -30.47 -0.71 -18.23
N ASP A 8 -30.53 -1.05 -19.52
CA ASP A 8 -30.69 -2.42 -20.02
C ASP A 8 -29.58 -3.38 -19.52
N ASN A 9 -28.35 -2.90 -19.31
CA ASN A 9 -27.25 -3.74 -18.83
C ASN A 9 -27.44 -4.08 -17.35
N LEU A 10 -27.84 -3.10 -16.53
CA LEU A 10 -28.10 -3.34 -15.11
C LEU A 10 -29.31 -4.25 -14.92
N GLN A 11 -30.36 -4.09 -15.72
CA GLN A 11 -31.50 -5.01 -15.71
C GLN A 11 -31.09 -6.45 -16.03
N SER A 12 -30.27 -6.63 -17.07
CA SER A 12 -29.70 -7.93 -17.43
C SER A 12 -28.89 -8.55 -16.28
N MET A 13 -28.07 -7.75 -15.59
CA MET A 13 -27.31 -8.21 -14.43
C MET A 13 -28.19 -8.57 -13.23
N VAL A 14 -29.29 -7.86 -12.98
CA VAL A 14 -30.26 -8.17 -11.91
C VAL A 14 -31.05 -9.44 -12.20
N VAL A 15 -31.36 -9.71 -13.47
CA VAL A 15 -31.90 -11.02 -13.88
C VAL A 15 -30.83 -12.08 -13.61
N GLY A 16 -29.60 -11.86 -14.07
CA GLY A 16 -28.43 -12.69 -13.86
C GLY A 16 -28.06 -13.52 -15.09
N THR A 17 -26.82 -14.00 -15.12
CA THR A 17 -26.23 -14.65 -16.30
C THR A 17 -25.34 -15.83 -15.88
N VAL A 18 -25.36 -16.91 -16.66
CA VAL A 18 -24.42 -18.02 -16.49
C VAL A 18 -23.11 -17.69 -17.21
N MET A 19 -22.00 -17.65 -16.47
CA MET A 19 -20.66 -17.47 -17.03
C MET A 19 -19.74 -18.59 -16.56
N ARG A 20 -18.69 -18.88 -17.32
CA ARG A 20 -17.63 -19.81 -16.89
C ARG A 20 -16.63 -19.04 -16.04
N LYS A 21 -16.49 -19.45 -14.78
CA LYS A 21 -15.38 -19.05 -13.92
C LYS A 21 -14.16 -19.90 -14.24
N ILE A 22 -13.05 -19.26 -14.57
CA ILE A 22 -11.80 -19.90 -14.92
C ILE A 22 -10.83 -19.73 -13.74
N LYS A 23 -10.14 -20.82 -13.36
CA LYS A 23 -9.03 -20.77 -12.39
C LYS A 23 -7.72 -21.28 -12.96
N SER A 24 -7.79 -22.13 -13.98
CA SER A 24 -6.65 -22.66 -14.70
C SER A 24 -7.11 -23.20 -16.05
N ARG A 25 -6.17 -23.60 -16.92
CA ARG A 25 -6.49 -24.31 -18.17
C ARG A 25 -7.34 -25.57 -17.96
N THR A 26 -7.26 -26.23 -16.81
CA THR A 26 -8.05 -27.45 -16.50
C THR A 26 -9.29 -27.18 -15.66
N TRP A 27 -9.31 -26.10 -14.87
CA TRP A 27 -10.44 -25.76 -14.01
C TRP A 27 -11.29 -24.65 -14.61
N LYS A 28 -12.42 -25.05 -15.19
CA LYS A 28 -13.43 -24.16 -15.78
C LYS A 28 -14.80 -24.63 -15.35
N LYS A 29 -15.58 -23.77 -14.69
CA LYS A 29 -16.90 -24.16 -14.17
C LYS A 29 -17.93 -23.07 -14.40
N GLN A 30 -19.08 -23.45 -14.94
CA GLN A 30 -20.23 -22.57 -15.08
C GLN A 30 -20.80 -22.18 -13.70
N ARG A 31 -21.09 -20.90 -13.55
CA ARG A 31 -21.58 -20.27 -12.33
C ARG A 31 -22.62 -19.24 -12.73
N TYR A 32 -23.70 -19.14 -11.96
CA TYR A 32 -24.71 -18.10 -12.16
C TYR A 32 -24.27 -16.87 -11.37
N PHE A 33 -24.18 -15.73 -12.03
CA PHE A 33 -23.84 -14.43 -11.45
C PHE A 33 -25.06 -13.51 -11.54
N LYS A 34 -25.29 -12.69 -10.51
CA LYS A 34 -26.41 -11.75 -10.44
C LYS A 34 -26.05 -10.53 -9.61
N LEU A 35 -26.47 -9.34 -10.05
CA LEU A 35 -26.50 -8.12 -9.25
C LEU A 35 -27.70 -8.16 -8.29
N GLN A 36 -27.48 -7.87 -7.02
CA GLN A 36 -28.55 -7.76 -6.03
C GLN A 36 -29.29 -6.42 -6.15
N ASP A 37 -30.47 -6.35 -5.54
CA ASP A 37 -31.35 -5.17 -5.64
C ASP A 37 -30.78 -3.91 -4.95
N ASP A 38 -29.69 -4.08 -4.18
CA ASP A 38 -28.90 -3.00 -3.58
C ASP A 38 -28.00 -2.27 -4.60
N CYS A 39 -27.87 -2.75 -5.84
CA CYS A 39 -26.94 -2.26 -6.87
C CYS A 39 -25.45 -2.31 -6.47
N MET A 40 -25.12 -2.98 -5.37
CA MET A 40 -23.82 -2.93 -4.75
C MET A 40 -23.19 -4.30 -4.59
N THR A 41 -24.02 -5.34 -4.50
CA THR A 41 -23.55 -6.69 -4.25
C THR A 41 -23.68 -7.55 -5.50
N ILE A 42 -22.57 -8.13 -5.95
CA ILE A 42 -22.58 -9.21 -6.93
C ILE A 42 -22.62 -10.54 -6.20
N TRP A 43 -23.66 -11.30 -6.45
CA TRP A 43 -23.86 -12.65 -5.95
C TRP A 43 -23.50 -13.67 -7.03
N TYR A 44 -22.88 -14.78 -6.64
CA TYR A 44 -22.75 -15.93 -7.53
C TYR A 44 -22.85 -17.27 -6.83
N LYS A 45 -23.46 -18.23 -7.53
CA LYS A 45 -23.68 -19.59 -7.01
C LYS A 45 -22.35 -20.29 -6.76
N SER A 46 -22.13 -20.81 -5.55
CA SER A 46 -20.93 -21.55 -5.18
C SER A 46 -21.28 -23.02 -4.93
N LYS A 47 -20.31 -23.91 -5.13
CA LYS A 47 -20.43 -25.34 -4.77
C LYS A 47 -19.37 -25.74 -3.74
N LYS A 48 -18.84 -24.77 -2.98
CA LYS A 48 -17.86 -25.04 -1.90
C LYS A 48 -18.60 -25.69 -0.73
N ALA A 49 -18.00 -26.69 -0.09
CA ALA A 49 -18.62 -27.36 1.06
C ALA A 49 -18.92 -26.32 2.16
N GLY A 50 -20.17 -26.27 2.62
CA GLY A 50 -20.63 -25.34 3.66
C GLY A 50 -21.09 -23.95 3.19
N ASN A 51 -20.97 -23.60 1.90
CA ASN A 51 -21.49 -22.32 1.41
C ASN A 51 -22.09 -22.41 0.00
N ALA A 52 -23.41 -22.24 -0.10
CA ALA A 52 -24.18 -22.40 -1.34
C ALA A 52 -23.95 -21.25 -2.34
N HIS A 53 -23.37 -20.15 -1.88
CA HIS A 53 -23.11 -18.97 -2.70
C HIS A 53 -21.89 -18.20 -2.21
N SER A 54 -21.51 -17.17 -2.95
CA SER A 54 -20.45 -16.24 -2.61
C SER A 54 -20.83 -14.86 -3.13
N THR A 55 -20.43 -13.82 -2.42
CA THR A 55 -20.69 -12.43 -2.79
C THR A 55 -19.40 -11.63 -2.89
N PHE A 56 -19.47 -10.48 -3.54
CA PHE A 56 -18.48 -9.41 -3.43
C PHE A 56 -19.17 -8.06 -3.67
N SER A 57 -18.61 -7.00 -3.09
CA SER A 57 -19.10 -5.65 -3.33
C SER A 57 -18.50 -5.12 -4.63
N VAL A 58 -19.26 -4.29 -5.36
CA VAL A 58 -18.74 -3.52 -6.50
C VAL A 58 -17.56 -2.65 -6.05
N SER A 59 -17.57 -2.14 -4.82
CA SER A 59 -16.45 -1.36 -4.25
C SER A 59 -15.13 -2.14 -4.15
N ASP A 60 -15.20 -3.49 -4.11
CA ASP A 60 -14.03 -4.35 -4.03
C ASP A 60 -13.30 -4.45 -5.39
N VAL A 61 -13.96 -4.09 -6.50
CA VAL A 61 -13.39 -4.19 -7.85
C VAL A 61 -12.54 -2.95 -8.12
N GLU A 62 -11.25 -3.17 -8.40
CA GLU A 62 -10.30 -2.13 -8.75
C GLU A 62 -10.31 -1.82 -10.25
N ALA A 63 -10.36 -2.86 -11.07
CA ALA A 63 -10.31 -2.72 -12.52
C ALA A 63 -10.97 -3.90 -13.24
N ILE A 64 -11.38 -3.67 -14.49
CA ILE A 64 -11.90 -4.69 -15.39
C ILE A 64 -10.96 -4.77 -16.59
N ARG A 65 -10.35 -5.96 -16.81
CA ARG A 65 -9.46 -6.21 -17.95
C ARG A 65 -10.22 -7.01 -19.01
N GLU A 66 -10.33 -6.48 -20.21
CA GLU A 66 -11.09 -7.11 -21.30
C GLU A 66 -10.19 -8.04 -22.13
N GLY A 67 -10.73 -9.18 -22.56
CA GLY A 67 -10.01 -10.17 -23.36
C GLY A 67 -9.04 -11.04 -22.56
N HIS A 68 -8.02 -11.54 -23.25
CA HIS A 68 -6.98 -12.39 -22.66
C HIS A 68 -5.88 -11.55 -22.01
N GLN A 69 -6.26 -10.74 -21.02
CA GLN A 69 -5.33 -9.85 -20.31
C GLN A 69 -4.85 -10.40 -18.96
N SER A 70 -5.30 -11.59 -18.57
CA SER A 70 -4.74 -12.35 -17.45
C SER A 70 -4.01 -13.58 -17.96
N GLU A 71 -3.00 -14.05 -17.20
CA GLU A 71 -2.25 -15.27 -17.47
C GLU A 71 -3.18 -16.48 -17.65
N VAL A 72 -4.21 -16.58 -16.80
CA VAL A 72 -5.21 -17.66 -16.83
C VAL A 72 -6.03 -17.60 -18.13
N LEU A 73 -6.49 -16.42 -18.55
CA LEU A 73 -7.26 -16.28 -19.79
C LEU A 73 -6.38 -16.46 -21.04
N LEU A 74 -5.13 -15.99 -21.01
CA LEU A 74 -4.13 -16.25 -22.06
C LEU A 74 -3.90 -17.76 -22.25
N SER A 75 -3.84 -18.51 -21.16
CA SER A 75 -3.66 -19.96 -21.20
C SER A 75 -4.81 -20.74 -21.85
N ILE A 76 -5.93 -20.09 -22.19
CA ILE A 76 -7.10 -20.69 -22.85
C ILE A 76 -7.50 -19.91 -24.11
N ALA A 77 -6.62 -19.07 -24.65
CA ALA A 77 -6.91 -18.20 -25.79
C ALA A 77 -7.22 -18.98 -27.07
N ASP A 78 -6.76 -20.22 -27.18
CA ASP A 78 -7.08 -21.18 -28.23
C ASP A 78 -8.50 -21.77 -28.12
N GLU A 79 -9.10 -21.73 -26.92
CA GLU A 79 -10.41 -22.33 -26.65
C GLU A 79 -11.58 -21.32 -26.68
N PHE A 80 -11.32 -20.06 -26.31
CA PHE A 80 -12.37 -19.02 -26.22
C PHE A 80 -11.90 -17.71 -26.86
N PRO A 81 -12.73 -17.06 -27.69
CA PRO A 81 -12.35 -15.80 -28.33
C PRO A 81 -12.28 -14.65 -27.31
N ALA A 82 -11.37 -13.71 -27.55
CA ALA A 82 -11.08 -12.62 -26.61
C ALA A 82 -12.31 -11.79 -26.23
N ASN A 83 -13.20 -11.51 -27.19
CA ASN A 83 -14.40 -10.69 -26.96
C ASN A 83 -15.44 -11.32 -26.02
N ARG A 84 -15.26 -12.56 -25.59
CA ARG A 84 -16.10 -13.24 -24.58
C ARG A 84 -15.46 -13.29 -23.19
N CYS A 85 -14.21 -12.85 -23.06
CA CYS A 85 -13.39 -13.02 -21.88
C CYS A 85 -13.20 -11.68 -21.17
N PHE A 86 -13.21 -11.69 -19.84
CA PHE A 86 -12.80 -10.54 -19.04
C PHE A 86 -12.38 -10.98 -17.63
N THR A 87 -11.57 -10.14 -16.98
CA THR A 87 -11.07 -10.35 -15.62
C THR A 87 -11.54 -9.22 -14.72
N LEU A 88 -12.11 -9.56 -13.57
CA LEU A 88 -12.30 -8.60 -12.48
C LEU A 88 -11.06 -8.63 -11.59
N VAL A 89 -10.37 -7.49 -11.52
CA VAL A 89 -9.23 -7.27 -10.63
C VAL A 89 -9.77 -6.68 -9.34
N PHE A 90 -9.51 -7.33 -8.22
CA PHE A 90 -9.96 -6.86 -6.92
C PHE A 90 -8.89 -6.02 -6.24
N ARG A 91 -9.34 -5.03 -5.45
CA ARG A 91 -8.50 -4.26 -4.54
C ARG A 91 -7.85 -5.20 -3.52
N GLY A 92 -6.67 -4.79 -3.04
CA GLY A 92 -5.91 -5.55 -2.05
C GLY A 92 -5.35 -6.85 -2.62
N ARG A 93 -5.28 -7.89 -1.78
CA ARG A 93 -4.59 -9.15 -2.13
C ARG A 93 -5.49 -10.25 -2.68
N ARG A 94 -6.78 -9.97 -2.83
CA ARG A 94 -7.75 -10.93 -3.37
C ARG A 94 -7.34 -11.40 -4.77
N ALA A 95 -7.53 -12.69 -5.04
CA ALA A 95 -7.25 -13.26 -6.35
C ALA A 95 -8.23 -12.71 -7.40
N ASN A 96 -7.71 -12.44 -8.60
CA ASN A 96 -8.51 -11.97 -9.73
C ASN A 96 -9.59 -13.00 -10.09
N LEU A 97 -10.70 -12.53 -10.67
CA LEU A 97 -11.80 -13.38 -11.14
C LEU A 97 -11.88 -13.35 -12.66
N ASP A 98 -11.42 -14.44 -13.28
CA ASP A 98 -11.46 -14.63 -14.72
C ASP A 98 -12.77 -15.28 -15.17
N LEU A 99 -13.44 -14.62 -16.12
CA LEU A 99 -14.77 -14.99 -16.59
C LEU A 99 -14.81 -15.12 -18.11
N VAL A 100 -15.61 -16.09 -18.58
CA VAL A 100 -15.97 -16.25 -19.99
C VAL A 100 -17.49 -16.33 -20.10
N ALA A 101 -18.09 -15.36 -20.79
CA ALA A 101 -19.53 -15.31 -21.07
C ALA A 101 -19.92 -16.27 -22.20
N ASP A 102 -21.22 -16.56 -22.37
CA ASP A 102 -21.69 -17.44 -23.44
C ASP A 102 -21.73 -16.73 -24.81
N SER A 103 -21.90 -15.40 -24.83
CA SER A 103 -21.75 -14.57 -26.04
C SER A 103 -20.87 -13.32 -25.81
N ALA A 104 -20.46 -12.68 -26.90
CA ALA A 104 -19.71 -11.42 -26.83
C ALA A 104 -20.59 -10.26 -26.29
N ASP A 105 -21.88 -10.28 -26.63
CA ASP A 105 -22.85 -9.28 -26.16
C ASP A 105 -23.07 -9.39 -24.65
N GLU A 106 -23.15 -10.61 -24.11
CA GLU A 106 -23.23 -10.83 -22.65
C GLU A 106 -21.98 -10.32 -21.93
N ALA A 107 -20.78 -10.63 -22.45
CA ALA A 107 -19.54 -10.12 -21.88
C ALA A 107 -19.54 -8.59 -21.86
N GLN A 108 -19.88 -7.96 -22.98
CA GLN A 108 -19.91 -6.50 -23.11
C GLN A 108 -20.98 -5.86 -22.23
N SER A 109 -22.15 -6.47 -22.10
CA SER A 109 -23.22 -6.00 -21.20
C SER A 109 -22.76 -5.99 -19.74
N TRP A 110 -22.15 -7.09 -19.27
CA TRP A 110 -21.59 -7.19 -17.92
C TRP A 110 -20.45 -6.19 -17.66
N ILE A 111 -19.54 -6.03 -18.63
CA ILE A 111 -18.42 -5.08 -18.51
C ILE A 111 -18.97 -3.65 -18.38
N ARG A 112 -19.93 -3.25 -19.23
CA ARG A 112 -20.52 -1.91 -19.20
C ARG A 112 -21.32 -1.66 -17.91
N GLY A 113 -22.14 -2.63 -17.50
CA GLY A 113 -22.91 -2.53 -16.26
C GLY A 113 -22.01 -2.41 -15.03
N LEU A 114 -20.95 -3.22 -14.91
CA LEU A 114 -19.99 -3.11 -13.81
C LEU A 114 -19.23 -1.78 -13.84
N LYS A 115 -18.75 -1.31 -15.00
CA LYS A 115 -18.11 0.01 -15.13
C LYS A 115 -19.05 1.12 -14.66
N LYS A 116 -20.33 1.06 -15.05
CA LYS A 116 -21.34 2.03 -14.64
C LYS A 116 -21.58 2.03 -13.14
N LEU A 117 -21.66 0.86 -12.49
CA LEU A 117 -21.80 0.77 -11.04
C LEU A 117 -20.59 1.35 -10.31
N ILE A 118 -19.37 1.09 -10.80
CA ILE A 118 -18.13 1.66 -10.26
C ILE A 118 -18.13 3.19 -10.41
N GLU A 119 -18.44 3.70 -11.61
CA GLU A 119 -18.53 5.15 -11.86
C GLU A 119 -19.60 5.82 -11.00
N ASN A 120 -20.77 5.19 -10.83
CA ASN A 120 -21.83 5.73 -9.98
C ASN A 120 -21.35 5.84 -8.53
N LEU A 121 -20.63 4.83 -8.02
CA LEU A 121 -20.05 4.86 -6.68
C LEU A 121 -18.99 5.94 -6.49
N GLU A 122 -18.15 6.14 -7.50
CA GLU A 122 -17.12 7.16 -7.50
C GLU A 122 -17.73 8.57 -7.52
N ASN A 123 -18.87 8.74 -8.22
CA ASN A 123 -19.53 10.03 -8.39
C ASN A 123 -20.58 10.38 -7.31
N MET A 124 -21.01 9.44 -6.46
CA MET A 124 -21.94 9.75 -5.37
C MET A 124 -21.33 10.76 -4.39
N GLY A 125 -22.09 11.81 -4.07
CA GLY A 125 -21.73 12.77 -3.03
C GLY A 125 -21.71 12.12 -1.64
N GLU A 126 -20.96 12.67 -0.67
CA GLU A 126 -20.86 12.08 0.68
C GLU A 126 -22.22 11.95 1.38
N ARG A 127 -23.13 12.90 1.13
CA ARG A 127 -24.50 12.86 1.66
C ARG A 127 -25.33 11.72 1.05
N GLU A 128 -25.24 11.52 -0.25
CA GLU A 128 -25.93 10.41 -0.94
C GLU A 128 -25.37 9.06 -0.50
N LYS A 129 -24.05 8.98 -0.26
CA LYS A 129 -23.41 7.79 0.30
C LYS A 129 -23.96 7.48 1.70
N LEU A 130 -24.09 8.49 2.56
CA LEU A 130 -24.65 8.33 3.90
C LEU A 130 -26.12 7.91 3.84
N ASP A 131 -26.95 8.57 3.02
CA ASP A 131 -28.38 8.27 2.90
C ASP A 131 -28.62 6.85 2.34
N GLN A 132 -27.87 6.46 1.30
CA GLN A 132 -27.91 5.10 0.76
C GLN A 132 -27.46 4.07 1.81
N TRP A 133 -26.40 4.38 2.56
CA TRP A 133 -25.86 3.49 3.58
C TRP A 133 -26.83 3.32 4.77
N ILE A 134 -27.48 4.39 5.22
CA ILE A 134 -28.53 4.32 6.26
C ILE A 134 -29.69 3.46 5.75
N GLY A 135 -30.13 3.66 4.51
CA GLY A 135 -31.16 2.82 3.88
C GLY A 135 -30.77 1.35 3.80
N ASP A 136 -29.50 1.03 3.56
CA ASP A 136 -29.01 -0.35 3.53
C ASP A 136 -29.02 -1.01 4.92
N TRP A 137 -28.72 -0.26 5.99
CA TRP A 137 -28.85 -0.76 7.36
C TRP A 137 -30.28 -0.99 7.77
N PHE A 138 -31.20 -0.09 7.37
CA PHE A 138 -32.62 -0.28 7.58
C PHE A 138 -33.10 -1.61 6.98
N LYS A 139 -32.77 -1.85 5.69
CA LYS A 139 -33.12 -3.11 5.01
C LYS A 139 -32.48 -4.35 5.61
N LYS A 140 -31.25 -4.25 6.11
CA LYS A 140 -30.57 -5.39 6.78
C LYS A 140 -31.20 -5.73 8.13
N ALA A 141 -31.70 -4.73 8.84
CA ALA A 141 -32.30 -4.90 10.15
C ALA A 141 -33.79 -5.27 10.09
N ASP A 142 -34.51 -4.84 9.05
CA ASP A 142 -35.88 -5.27 8.74
C ASP A 142 -35.90 -6.73 8.23
N LYS A 143 -35.69 -7.68 9.15
CA LYS A 143 -35.62 -9.11 8.84
C LYS A 143 -36.97 -9.66 8.33
N ASN A 144 -38.07 -9.07 8.78
CA ASN A 144 -39.41 -9.53 8.45
C ASN A 144 -39.98 -8.88 7.16
N ASN A 145 -39.29 -7.85 6.63
CA ASN A 145 -39.63 -7.07 5.44
C ASN A 145 -41.01 -6.37 5.54
N ASP A 146 -41.40 -5.94 6.74
CA ASP A 146 -42.64 -5.21 6.98
C ASP A 146 -42.51 -3.69 6.79
N GLY A 147 -41.29 -3.21 6.49
CA GLY A 147 -40.97 -1.81 6.26
C GLY A 147 -40.90 -0.99 7.55
N ARG A 148 -40.72 -1.63 8.70
CA ARG A 148 -40.58 -0.99 10.02
C ARG A 148 -39.55 -1.74 10.86
N MET A 149 -39.05 -1.09 11.92
CA MET A 149 -38.18 -1.75 12.89
C MET A 149 -38.75 -1.70 14.30
N ASN A 150 -39.05 -2.87 14.85
CA ASN A 150 -39.36 -3.00 16.26
C ASN A 150 -38.09 -2.94 17.13
N PHE A 151 -38.25 -2.82 18.45
CA PHE A 151 -37.11 -2.70 19.36
C PHE A 151 -36.16 -3.91 19.32
N LYS A 152 -36.68 -5.11 19.06
CA LYS A 152 -35.85 -6.32 18.95
C LYS A 152 -34.96 -6.29 17.71
N GLU A 153 -35.48 -5.80 16.59
CA GLU A 153 -34.71 -5.56 15.36
C GLU A 153 -33.66 -4.47 15.56
N VAL A 154 -33.96 -3.43 16.35
CA VAL A 154 -32.96 -2.42 16.74
C VAL A 154 -31.85 -2.99 17.62
N GLN A 155 -32.15 -3.88 18.57
CA GLN A 155 -31.13 -4.58 19.35
C GLN A 155 -30.22 -5.45 18.48
N ASP A 156 -30.81 -6.18 17.53
CA ASP A 156 -30.06 -7.00 16.58
C ASP A 156 -29.19 -6.11 15.65
N LEU A 157 -29.71 -4.96 15.21
CA LEU A 157 -28.99 -3.97 14.41
C LEU A 157 -27.76 -3.43 15.16
N LEU A 158 -27.90 -3.03 16.43
CA LEU A 158 -26.79 -2.51 17.23
C LEU A 158 -25.64 -3.51 17.35
N LYS A 159 -25.97 -4.79 17.58
CA LYS A 159 -24.99 -5.87 17.57
C LYS A 159 -24.33 -6.03 16.21
N MET A 160 -25.11 -5.96 15.13
CA MET A 160 -24.60 -6.03 13.76
C MET A 160 -23.66 -4.87 13.44
N MET A 161 -23.93 -3.68 13.98
CA MET A 161 -23.11 -2.47 13.89
C MET A 161 -21.90 -2.46 14.82
N ASN A 162 -21.62 -3.55 15.54
CA ASN A 162 -20.46 -3.70 16.42
C ASN A 162 -20.57 -2.88 17.74
N VAL A 163 -21.76 -2.82 18.34
CA VAL A 163 -22.02 -2.18 19.65
C VAL A 163 -22.82 -3.07 20.57
N ASP A 164 -22.39 -3.19 21.83
CA ASP A 164 -23.23 -3.67 22.92
C ASP A 164 -23.74 -2.48 23.72
N MET A 165 -24.94 -2.02 23.36
CA MET A 165 -25.53 -0.87 24.02
C MET A 165 -26.41 -1.34 25.17
N ASN A 166 -26.28 -0.68 26.32
CA ASN A 166 -27.20 -0.87 27.45
C ASN A 166 -28.67 -0.76 26.98
N GLU A 167 -29.48 -1.78 27.29
CA GLU A 167 -30.86 -1.90 26.83
C GLU A 167 -31.73 -0.68 27.21
N HIS A 168 -31.55 -0.11 28.41
CA HIS A 168 -32.27 1.11 28.80
C HIS A 168 -31.88 2.33 27.97
N HIS A 169 -30.60 2.43 27.58
CA HIS A 169 -30.13 3.52 26.73
C HIS A 169 -30.64 3.35 25.30
N ALA A 170 -30.54 2.14 24.73
CA ALA A 170 -31.09 1.82 23.41
C ALA A 170 -32.60 2.06 23.36
N HIS A 171 -33.34 1.64 24.39
CA HIS A 171 -34.78 1.87 24.47
C HIS A 171 -35.11 3.35 24.59
N ARG A 172 -34.30 4.14 25.32
CA ARG A 172 -34.48 5.59 25.40
C ARG A 172 -34.27 6.27 24.05
N LEU A 173 -33.26 5.87 23.29
CA LEU A 173 -33.03 6.37 21.93
C LEU A 173 -34.17 5.98 20.99
N PHE A 174 -34.61 4.72 21.06
CA PHE A 174 -35.74 4.20 20.30
C PHE A 174 -37.02 4.99 20.58
N THR A 175 -37.38 5.17 21.84
CA THR A 175 -38.59 5.92 22.23
C THR A 175 -38.52 7.40 21.85
N LYS A 176 -37.32 8.01 21.87
CA LYS A 176 -37.14 9.38 21.39
C LYS A 176 -37.33 9.49 19.87
N ALA A 177 -36.95 8.46 19.13
CA ALA A 177 -37.05 8.41 17.68
C ALA A 177 -38.45 8.04 17.18
N ASP A 178 -39.20 7.22 17.94
CA ASP A 178 -40.60 6.84 17.66
C ASP A 178 -41.56 8.02 17.93
N GLU A 179 -41.44 9.07 17.13
CA GLU A 179 -42.28 10.27 17.20
C GLU A 179 -43.76 9.93 16.98
N SER A 180 -44.05 8.89 16.20
CA SER A 180 -45.39 8.39 15.95
C SER A 180 -45.97 7.53 17.08
N GLN A 181 -45.15 7.18 18.08
CA GLN A 181 -45.51 6.34 19.23
C GLN A 181 -46.11 4.99 18.81
N SER A 182 -45.63 4.44 17.69
CA SER A 182 -46.19 3.25 17.07
C SER A 182 -45.62 1.94 17.67
N GLY A 183 -44.58 2.04 18.49
CA GLY A 183 -43.81 0.89 18.98
C GLY A 183 -42.85 0.32 17.93
N SER A 184 -42.63 1.04 16.83
CA SER A 184 -41.77 0.68 15.70
C SER A 184 -41.22 1.94 15.03
N LEU A 185 -40.03 1.87 14.43
CA LEU A 185 -39.45 2.98 13.66
C LEU A 185 -39.71 2.79 12.17
N LYS A 186 -40.35 3.76 11.52
CA LYS A 186 -40.40 3.88 10.05
C LYS A 186 -39.17 4.63 9.52
N ASP A 187 -38.99 4.67 8.20
CA ASP A 187 -37.84 5.29 7.52
C ASP A 187 -37.31 6.58 8.19
N ASP A 188 -38.13 7.63 8.32
CA ASP A 188 -37.71 8.91 8.91
C ASP A 188 -37.35 8.82 10.41
N GLU A 189 -38.10 8.02 11.16
CA GLU A 189 -37.86 7.77 12.59
C GLU A 189 -36.57 6.95 12.79
N PHE A 190 -36.27 6.04 11.87
CA PHE A 190 -34.99 5.34 11.89
C PHE A 190 -33.81 6.27 11.58
N VAL A 191 -33.96 7.15 10.60
CA VAL A 191 -32.94 8.18 10.31
C VAL A 191 -32.69 9.03 11.56
N LEU A 192 -33.74 9.40 12.29
CA LEU A 192 -33.63 10.13 13.56
C LEU A 192 -32.91 9.30 14.64
N PHE A 193 -33.29 8.02 14.83
CA PHE A 193 -32.60 7.10 15.73
C PHE A 193 -31.11 7.00 15.39
N TYR A 194 -30.78 6.80 14.12
CA TYR A 194 -29.42 6.67 13.63
C TYR A 194 -28.61 7.96 13.88
N LYS A 195 -29.18 9.12 13.56
CA LYS A 195 -28.53 10.42 13.83
C LYS A 195 -28.21 10.60 15.32
N MET A 196 -29.11 10.17 16.21
CA MET A 196 -28.85 10.21 17.66
C MET A 196 -27.76 9.21 18.06
N LEU A 197 -27.73 8.01 17.46
CA LEU A 197 -26.72 6.99 17.70
C LEU A 197 -25.32 7.43 17.25
N THR A 198 -25.22 8.19 16.16
CA THR A 198 -23.96 8.65 15.57
C THR A 198 -23.57 10.07 15.99
N GLN A 199 -24.15 10.60 17.07
CA GLN A 199 -23.74 11.91 17.57
C GLN A 199 -22.25 11.93 17.91
N ARG A 200 -21.56 12.97 17.42
CA ARG A 200 -20.12 13.19 17.62
C ARG A 200 -19.89 14.23 18.71
N ASP A 201 -20.26 13.90 19.95
CA ASP A 201 -20.08 14.79 21.11
C ASP A 201 -18.61 15.20 21.32
N ASP A 202 -17.68 14.31 20.93
CA ASP A 202 -16.25 14.56 20.91
C ASP A 202 -15.87 15.72 19.97
N VAL A 203 -16.46 15.79 18.77
CA VAL A 203 -16.24 16.88 17.81
C VAL A 203 -17.09 18.10 18.14
N MET A 204 -18.32 17.90 18.62
CA MET A 204 -19.25 18.97 18.99
C MET A 204 -18.65 19.86 20.07
N ARG A 205 -17.93 19.29 21.04
CA ARG A 205 -17.23 20.07 22.07
C ARG A 205 -16.19 21.01 21.47
N VAL A 206 -15.37 20.52 20.54
CA VAL A 206 -14.36 21.34 19.84
C VAL A 206 -15.05 22.43 19.02
N PHE A 207 -16.11 22.09 18.29
CA PHE A 207 -16.88 23.06 17.52
C PHE A 207 -17.48 24.17 18.40
N GLN A 208 -18.06 23.81 19.55
CA GLN A 208 -18.67 24.76 20.48
C GLN A 208 -17.65 25.65 21.19
N GLU A 209 -16.43 25.17 21.42
CA GLU A 209 -15.36 25.96 22.04
C GLU A 209 -14.94 27.15 21.17
N TYR A 210 -14.97 26.97 19.85
CA TYR A 210 -14.62 28.02 18.88
C TYR A 210 -15.83 28.76 18.31
N SER A 211 -17.05 28.25 18.48
CA SER A 211 -18.27 28.89 17.99
C SER A 211 -18.77 29.96 18.95
N SER A 212 -18.81 31.21 18.49
CA SER A 212 -19.30 32.36 19.25
C SER A 212 -20.80 32.30 19.59
N ASP A 213 -21.61 31.57 18.80
CA ASP A 213 -23.06 31.43 18.99
C ASP A 213 -23.52 29.98 19.25
N ALA A 214 -22.58 29.04 19.36
CA ALA A 214 -22.77 27.60 19.49
C ALA A 214 -23.61 26.94 18.38
N GLN A 215 -23.84 27.62 17.26
CA GLN A 215 -24.62 27.13 16.11
C GLN A 215 -23.76 27.00 14.84
N LYS A 216 -22.80 27.91 14.66
CA LYS A 216 -21.92 27.97 13.49
C LYS A 216 -20.55 28.51 13.85
N LEU A 217 -19.54 28.17 13.05
CA LEU A 217 -18.28 28.88 13.02
C LEU A 217 -18.39 29.98 11.96
N SER A 218 -18.31 31.24 12.37
CA SER A 218 -18.06 32.30 11.40
C SER A 218 -16.69 32.11 10.73
N GLN A 219 -16.43 32.79 9.61
CA GLN A 219 -15.10 32.76 8.98
C GLN A 219 -13.99 33.09 10.00
N SER A 220 -14.20 34.09 10.87
CA SER A 220 -13.24 34.48 11.91
C SER A 220 -13.07 33.39 12.97
N ASP A 221 -14.15 32.73 13.38
CA ASP A 221 -14.09 31.63 14.36
C ASP A 221 -13.28 30.46 13.79
N LEU A 222 -13.50 30.13 12.52
CA LEU A 222 -12.76 29.07 11.82
C LEU A 222 -11.28 29.44 11.65
N GLU A 223 -10.95 30.71 11.35
CA GLU A 223 -9.56 31.17 11.29
C GLU A 223 -8.82 31.02 12.62
N VAL A 224 -9.50 31.29 13.74
CA VAL A 224 -8.94 31.09 15.09
C VAL A 224 -8.68 29.61 15.33
N PHE A 225 -9.66 28.74 15.07
CA PHE A 225 -9.49 27.29 15.18
C PHE A 225 -8.32 26.76 14.33
N LEU A 226 -8.22 27.21 13.07
CA LEU A 226 -7.15 26.79 12.16
C LEU A 226 -5.77 27.22 12.67
N ARG A 227 -5.67 28.42 13.25
CA ARG A 227 -4.41 28.95 13.78
C ARG A 227 -4.01 28.31 15.10
N GLU A 228 -4.94 28.16 16.03
CA GLU A 228 -4.67 27.76 17.41
C GLU A 228 -4.63 26.24 17.59
N GLU A 229 -5.58 25.50 16.99
CA GLU A 229 -5.66 24.04 17.13
C GLU A 229 -5.00 23.30 15.98
N GLN A 230 -5.29 23.69 14.74
CA GLN A 230 -4.71 23.00 13.57
C GLN A 230 -3.26 23.39 13.30
N LEU A 231 -2.77 24.46 13.97
CA LEU A 231 -1.43 25.04 13.81
C LEU A 231 -1.10 25.33 12.34
N GLU A 232 -2.11 25.78 11.59
CA GLU A 232 -1.92 26.26 10.22
C GLU A 232 -1.15 27.59 10.24
N GLY A 233 -0.33 27.81 9.20
CA GLY A 233 0.56 28.98 9.10
C GLY A 233 -0.16 30.31 8.80
N ASP A 234 0.56 31.29 8.25
CA ASP A 234 0.06 32.67 8.10
C ASP A 234 -1.13 32.82 7.10
N ASP A 235 -1.39 31.83 6.23
CA ASP A 235 -2.41 31.88 5.18
C ASP A 235 -3.81 31.34 5.62
N VAL A 236 -4.22 31.54 6.88
CA VAL A 236 -5.48 31.00 7.40
C VAL A 236 -6.76 31.61 6.79
N GLU A 237 -6.77 32.91 6.45
CA GLU A 237 -7.96 33.56 5.89
C GLU A 237 -8.40 32.95 4.53
N PRO A 238 -7.51 32.83 3.52
CA PRO A 238 -7.88 32.18 2.26
C PRO A 238 -8.23 30.70 2.46
N LEU A 239 -7.54 30.01 3.38
CA LEU A 239 -7.82 28.62 3.69
C LEU A 239 -9.23 28.45 4.28
N ALA A 240 -9.62 29.25 5.27
CA ALA A 240 -10.94 29.21 5.89
C ALA A 240 -12.06 29.39 4.85
N LYS A 241 -11.92 30.37 3.94
CA LYS A 241 -12.88 30.58 2.84
C LYS A 241 -12.98 29.37 1.92
N GLN A 242 -11.83 28.79 1.54
CA GLN A 242 -11.79 27.61 0.69
C GLN A 242 -12.46 26.40 1.35
N LEU A 243 -12.21 26.19 2.63
CA LEU A 243 -12.81 25.09 3.40
C LEU A 243 -14.33 25.26 3.53
N ILE A 244 -14.82 26.48 3.82
CA ILE A 244 -16.26 26.77 3.85
C ILE A 244 -16.88 26.48 2.48
N GLU A 245 -16.32 27.03 1.40
CA GLU A 245 -16.87 26.84 0.06
C GLU A 245 -16.92 25.36 -0.35
N ARG A 246 -15.91 24.60 0.06
CA ARG A 246 -15.77 23.19 -0.32
C ARG A 246 -16.63 22.24 0.52
N TYR A 247 -16.66 22.44 1.84
CA TYR A 247 -17.21 21.47 2.78
C TYR A 247 -18.55 21.86 3.40
N GLU A 248 -18.95 23.12 3.35
CA GLU A 248 -20.24 23.52 3.90
C GLU A 248 -21.40 23.03 3.00
N PRO A 249 -22.32 22.21 3.51
CA PRO A 249 -23.46 21.73 2.72
C PRO A 249 -24.57 22.77 2.53
N SER A 250 -24.72 23.75 3.44
CA SER A 250 -25.79 24.75 3.36
C SER A 250 -25.38 25.97 2.52
N ASP A 251 -26.04 26.17 1.39
CA ASP A 251 -25.84 27.37 0.54
C ASP A 251 -26.07 28.68 1.30
N THR A 252 -27.01 28.67 2.25
CA THR A 252 -27.27 29.81 3.13
C THR A 252 -26.06 30.09 4.04
N ALA A 253 -25.46 29.05 4.62
CA ALA A 253 -24.29 29.21 5.48
C ALA A 253 -23.05 29.65 4.68
N LYS A 254 -22.87 29.12 3.45
CA LYS A 254 -21.85 29.57 2.49
C LYS A 254 -21.98 31.05 2.17
N LEU A 255 -23.19 31.53 1.86
CA LEU A 255 -23.45 32.95 1.60
C LEU A 255 -23.07 33.83 2.80
N LEU A 256 -23.29 33.33 4.02
CA LEU A 256 -22.93 33.99 5.27
C LEU A 256 -21.44 33.82 5.63
N LYS A 257 -20.65 33.14 4.81
CA LYS A 257 -19.25 32.77 5.08
C LYS A 257 -19.10 32.11 6.45
N ALA A 258 -19.95 31.12 6.71
CA ALA A 258 -19.97 30.38 7.96
C ALA A 258 -20.00 28.88 7.69
N MET A 259 -19.46 28.11 8.62
CA MET A 259 -19.46 26.66 8.62
C MET A 259 -20.38 26.14 9.72
N THR A 260 -21.34 25.30 9.36
CA THR A 260 -22.20 24.56 10.28
C THR A 260 -21.44 23.37 10.86
N PHE A 261 -22.01 22.73 11.89
CA PHE A 261 -21.42 21.51 12.45
C PHE A 261 -21.26 20.40 11.40
N ASP A 262 -22.22 20.25 10.48
CA ASP A 262 -22.14 19.28 9.38
C ASP A 262 -20.98 19.61 8.44
N GLY A 263 -20.81 20.88 8.06
CA GLY A 263 -19.66 21.33 7.27
C GLY A 263 -18.32 21.09 7.97
N PHE A 264 -18.28 21.27 9.29
CA PHE A 264 -17.09 21.01 10.10
C PHE A 264 -16.75 19.51 10.17
N LEU A 265 -17.76 18.64 10.29
CA LEU A 265 -17.57 17.18 10.20
C LEU A 265 -17.06 16.76 8.81
N MET A 266 -17.63 17.33 7.74
CA MET A 266 -17.17 17.07 6.36
C MET A 266 -15.71 17.51 6.19
N TYR A 267 -15.34 18.69 6.68
CA TYR A 267 -13.95 19.14 6.67
C TYR A 267 -13.02 18.19 7.45
N LEU A 268 -13.33 17.86 8.70
CA LEU A 268 -12.48 16.99 9.50
C LEU A 268 -12.36 15.59 8.90
N GLY A 269 -13.41 15.06 8.27
CA GLY A 269 -13.41 13.76 7.60
C GLY A 269 -12.74 13.75 6.22
N SER A 270 -12.38 14.93 5.70
CA SER A 270 -11.83 15.08 4.34
C SER A 270 -10.32 14.82 4.25
N ALA A 271 -9.77 14.98 3.05
CA ALA A 271 -8.33 14.94 2.82
C ALA A 271 -7.57 15.98 3.65
N GLU A 272 -8.11 17.19 3.80
CA GLU A 272 -7.53 18.31 4.55
C GLU A 272 -7.61 18.07 6.07
N GLY A 273 -8.64 17.38 6.54
CA GLY A 273 -8.78 16.93 7.93
C GLY A 273 -7.99 15.65 8.26
N SER A 274 -7.36 15.01 7.27
CA SER A 274 -6.59 13.78 7.48
C SER A 274 -5.29 14.03 8.24
N ILE A 275 -4.82 13.05 9.00
CA ILE A 275 -3.49 13.10 9.64
C ILE A 275 -2.34 13.26 8.62
N PHE A 276 -2.53 12.78 7.38
CA PHE A 276 -1.53 12.90 6.33
C PHE A 276 -1.64 14.24 5.60
N ASN A 277 -0.55 14.99 5.57
CA ASN A 277 -0.49 16.30 4.94
C ASN A 277 -0.77 16.22 3.42
N PRO A 278 -1.86 16.85 2.91
CA PRO A 278 -2.21 16.84 1.49
C PRO A 278 -1.10 17.37 0.57
N GLN A 279 -0.30 18.33 1.04
CA GLN A 279 0.81 18.92 0.27
C GLN A 279 1.93 17.91 0.00
N ARG A 280 2.00 16.81 0.77
CA ARG A 280 2.97 15.72 0.60
C ARG A 280 2.51 14.62 -0.35
N ARG A 281 1.26 14.70 -0.86
CA ARG A 281 0.69 13.69 -1.77
C ARG A 281 1.23 13.80 -3.19
N GLY A 282 1.49 15.01 -3.69
CA GLY A 282 2.10 15.24 -5.00
C GLY A 282 3.62 15.04 -4.98
N ILE A 283 4.28 15.17 -6.14
CA ILE A 283 5.76 15.27 -6.20
C ILE A 283 6.16 16.61 -5.57
N PHE A 284 6.91 16.58 -4.48
CA PHE A 284 7.35 17.78 -3.76
C PHE A 284 8.83 17.76 -3.39
N GLN A 285 9.46 16.58 -3.41
CA GLN A 285 10.88 16.43 -3.11
C GLN A 285 11.71 16.75 -4.36
N ASP A 286 12.96 17.17 -4.15
CA ASP A 286 13.91 17.34 -5.23
C ASP A 286 14.21 15.99 -5.87
N MET A 287 13.89 15.84 -7.15
CA MET A 287 14.08 14.61 -7.95
C MET A 287 15.34 14.64 -8.81
N SER A 288 16.17 15.69 -8.67
CA SER A 288 17.39 15.93 -9.45
C SER A 288 18.69 15.49 -8.72
N GLN A 289 18.59 14.90 -7.54
CA GLN A 289 19.76 14.37 -6.82
C GLN A 289 20.21 13.03 -7.42
N PRO A 290 21.46 12.60 -7.21
CA PRO A 290 21.93 11.27 -7.64
C PRO A 290 21.05 10.12 -7.12
N LEU A 291 20.89 9.04 -7.89
CA LEU A 291 20.02 7.90 -7.53
C LEU A 291 20.33 7.29 -6.14
N CYS A 292 21.59 7.29 -5.70
CA CYS A 292 22.00 6.82 -4.37
C CYS A 292 21.49 7.69 -3.21
N HIS A 293 20.90 8.85 -3.49
CA HIS A 293 20.33 9.77 -2.49
C HIS A 293 18.86 9.49 -2.15
N TYR A 294 18.24 8.45 -2.74
CA TYR A 294 16.83 8.12 -2.50
C TYR A 294 16.67 6.74 -1.88
N PHE A 295 15.68 6.58 -1.01
CA PHE A 295 15.06 5.28 -0.74
C PHE A 295 14.19 4.89 -1.93
N ILE A 296 14.23 3.62 -2.32
CA ILE A 296 13.61 3.09 -3.54
C ILE A 296 12.69 1.94 -3.16
N SER A 297 11.42 2.03 -3.51
CA SER A 297 10.44 0.98 -3.22
C SER A 297 10.82 -0.31 -3.96
N SER A 298 11.04 -1.40 -3.22
CA SER A 298 11.75 -2.57 -3.75
C SER A 298 11.08 -3.89 -3.35
N SER A 299 10.87 -4.77 -4.33
CA SER A 299 10.27 -6.09 -4.14
C SER A 299 11.35 -7.19 -4.24
N HIS A 300 11.27 -8.16 -3.34
CA HIS A 300 12.03 -9.40 -3.34
C HIS A 300 11.19 -10.54 -3.91
N ASN A 301 11.81 -11.43 -4.71
CA ASN A 301 11.16 -12.56 -5.39
C ASN A 301 9.79 -12.20 -5.96
N THR A 302 9.74 -11.12 -6.74
CA THR A 302 8.50 -10.44 -7.17
C THR A 302 7.51 -11.36 -7.88
N TYR A 303 7.99 -12.44 -8.48
CA TYR A 303 7.17 -13.44 -9.14
C TYR A 303 6.32 -14.29 -8.17
N LEU A 304 6.70 -14.42 -6.90
CA LEU A 304 5.99 -15.27 -5.93
C LEU A 304 4.74 -14.61 -5.36
N MET A 305 3.63 -15.35 -5.42
CA MET A 305 2.33 -14.91 -4.88
C MET A 305 2.06 -15.41 -3.46
N GLU A 306 2.83 -16.39 -2.96
CA GLU A 306 2.64 -17.05 -1.66
C GLU A 306 3.99 -17.36 -0.98
N ASP A 307 4.20 -18.59 -0.50
CA ASP A 307 5.40 -19.05 0.19
C ASP A 307 6.59 -19.32 -0.75
N GLN A 308 7.80 -19.38 -0.19
CA GLN A 308 9.04 -19.54 -0.95
C GLN A 308 9.27 -20.96 -1.50
N LEU A 309 8.55 -21.98 -1.03
CA LEU A 309 8.85 -23.38 -1.35
C LEU A 309 7.88 -24.00 -2.36
N ARG A 310 6.61 -23.61 -2.31
CA ARG A 310 5.51 -24.18 -3.10
C ARG A 310 4.60 -23.12 -3.72
N GLY A 311 4.84 -21.83 -3.44
CA GLY A 311 4.04 -20.74 -3.94
C GLY A 311 3.96 -20.67 -5.46
N GLN A 312 2.85 -20.15 -5.97
CA GLN A 312 2.68 -19.89 -7.39
C GLN A 312 3.56 -18.71 -7.83
N SER A 313 4.37 -18.92 -8.86
CA SER A 313 4.99 -17.84 -9.65
C SER A 313 3.98 -17.29 -10.64
N SER A 314 3.81 -15.97 -10.70
CA SER A 314 2.91 -15.31 -11.65
C SER A 314 3.43 -13.94 -12.07
N VAL A 315 3.10 -13.58 -13.31
CA VAL A 315 3.35 -12.25 -13.86
C VAL A 315 2.56 -11.15 -13.10
N GLU A 316 1.46 -11.53 -12.43
CA GLU A 316 0.63 -10.60 -11.66
C GLU A 316 1.39 -10.00 -10.45
N GLY A 317 2.38 -10.69 -9.89
CA GLY A 317 3.24 -10.15 -8.83
C GLY A 317 3.97 -8.88 -9.27
N TYR A 318 4.51 -8.87 -10.49
CA TYR A 318 5.14 -7.69 -11.10
C TYR A 318 4.13 -6.56 -11.34
N ILE A 319 2.95 -6.89 -11.87
CA ILE A 319 1.90 -5.90 -12.16
C ILE A 319 1.46 -5.21 -10.85
N ARG A 320 1.20 -6.00 -9.80
CA ARG A 320 0.79 -5.50 -8.48
C ARG A 320 1.89 -4.65 -7.83
N ALA A 321 3.14 -5.09 -7.87
CA ALA A 321 4.25 -4.31 -7.33
C ALA A 321 4.39 -2.96 -8.05
N LEU A 322 4.41 -2.96 -9.39
CA LEU A 322 4.56 -1.74 -10.19
C LEU A 322 3.39 -0.77 -10.01
N ASN A 323 2.14 -1.25 -9.96
CA ASN A 323 0.96 -0.43 -9.70
C ASN A 323 0.92 0.14 -8.27
N ARG A 324 1.59 -0.50 -7.31
CA ARG A 324 1.82 0.04 -5.95
C ARG A 324 3.00 1.02 -5.89
N GLY A 325 3.56 1.42 -7.02
CA GLY A 325 4.68 2.37 -7.09
C GLY A 325 6.05 1.73 -6.88
N CYS A 326 6.18 0.40 -6.78
CA CYS A 326 7.48 -0.27 -6.65
C CYS A 326 8.39 0.05 -7.85
N ARG A 327 9.68 0.34 -7.60
CA ARG A 327 10.67 0.78 -8.59
C ARG A 327 11.88 -0.16 -8.70
N CYS A 328 11.96 -1.21 -7.90
CA CYS A 328 12.93 -2.29 -8.08
C CYS A 328 12.23 -3.64 -7.96
N VAL A 329 12.28 -4.47 -9.01
CA VAL A 329 11.66 -5.80 -9.05
C VAL A 329 12.70 -6.87 -9.39
N GLU A 330 12.51 -8.06 -8.84
CA GLU A 330 13.47 -9.18 -8.94
C GLU A 330 13.00 -10.26 -9.92
N VAL A 331 13.95 -10.84 -10.65
CA VAL A 331 13.71 -11.88 -11.66
C VAL A 331 14.79 -12.95 -11.60
N ASP A 332 14.41 -14.12 -11.09
CA ASP A 332 15.31 -15.27 -10.94
C ASP A 332 15.23 -16.14 -12.19
N CYS A 333 16.24 -16.02 -13.04
CA CYS A 333 16.24 -16.55 -14.39
C CYS A 333 16.95 -17.90 -14.46
N TRP A 334 16.25 -18.91 -14.94
CA TRP A 334 16.76 -20.27 -15.08
C TRP A 334 16.57 -20.80 -16.51
N ASP A 335 17.37 -21.80 -16.88
CA ASP A 335 17.24 -22.46 -18.17
C ASP A 335 15.86 -23.14 -18.30
N GLY A 336 15.14 -22.80 -19.37
CA GLY A 336 13.86 -23.42 -19.71
C GLY A 336 13.91 -24.34 -20.92
N ALA A 337 12.79 -25.02 -21.17
CA ALA A 337 12.66 -25.92 -22.32
C ALA A 337 12.66 -25.15 -23.64
N ASN A 338 13.09 -25.81 -24.73
CA ASN A 338 13.13 -25.24 -26.08
C ASN A 338 13.96 -23.94 -26.21
N GLY A 339 14.90 -23.70 -25.29
CA GLY A 339 15.77 -22.52 -25.31
C GLY A 339 15.11 -21.22 -24.83
N GLU A 340 13.90 -21.27 -24.28
CA GLU A 340 13.22 -20.10 -23.71
C GLU A 340 13.48 -20.01 -22.19
N PRO A 341 14.08 -18.92 -21.68
CA PRO A 341 14.35 -18.74 -20.26
C PRO A 341 13.06 -18.67 -19.42
N ILE A 342 13.12 -19.24 -18.22
CA ILE A 342 12.02 -19.28 -17.27
C ILE A 342 12.37 -18.54 -15.97
N VAL A 343 11.35 -18.20 -15.20
CA VAL A 343 11.46 -17.53 -13.90
C VAL A 343 10.76 -18.37 -12.83
N TYR A 344 11.49 -18.70 -11.77
CA TYR A 344 11.00 -19.39 -10.58
C TYR A 344 12.07 -19.41 -9.47
N HIS A 345 11.70 -19.84 -8.27
CA HIS A 345 12.66 -20.00 -7.18
C HIS A 345 13.41 -21.32 -7.31
N GLY A 346 14.71 -21.24 -7.59
CA GLY A 346 15.59 -22.38 -7.87
C GLY A 346 15.48 -23.53 -6.87
N HIS A 347 15.56 -24.77 -7.36
CA HIS A 347 15.54 -25.98 -6.51
C HIS A 347 14.32 -26.14 -5.58
N THR A 348 13.22 -25.42 -5.84
CA THR A 348 11.95 -25.54 -5.10
C THR A 348 10.81 -26.14 -5.95
N PHE A 349 9.62 -26.26 -5.36
CA PHE A 349 8.40 -26.73 -6.03
C PHE A 349 7.52 -25.59 -6.57
N THR A 350 8.03 -24.36 -6.60
CA THR A 350 7.31 -23.20 -7.15
C THR A 350 7.02 -23.39 -8.64
N SER A 351 5.90 -22.82 -9.11
CA SER A 351 5.55 -22.87 -10.53
C SER A 351 6.52 -22.02 -11.36
N LYS A 352 6.51 -22.20 -12.69
CA LYS A 352 7.41 -21.52 -13.61
C LYS A 352 6.62 -20.63 -14.55
N ILE A 353 7.13 -19.43 -14.81
CA ILE A 353 6.63 -18.50 -15.82
C ILE A 353 7.74 -18.20 -16.83
N LEU A 354 7.38 -17.74 -18.03
CA LEU A 354 8.37 -17.38 -19.06
C LEU A 354 8.99 -16.02 -18.73
N PHE A 355 10.32 -15.91 -18.87
CA PHE A 355 11.03 -14.62 -18.74
C PHE A 355 10.47 -13.56 -19.69
N LYS A 356 10.16 -13.96 -20.93
CA LYS A 356 9.54 -13.11 -21.94
C LYS A 356 8.25 -12.43 -21.44
N ASP A 357 7.41 -13.17 -20.71
CA ASP A 357 6.14 -12.65 -20.22
C ASP A 357 6.32 -11.69 -19.05
N VAL A 358 7.32 -11.94 -18.20
CA VAL A 358 7.77 -10.99 -17.17
C VAL A 358 8.22 -9.67 -17.80
N VAL A 359 9.10 -9.73 -18.82
CA VAL A 359 9.58 -8.52 -19.51
C VAL A 359 8.43 -7.77 -20.20
N ASN A 360 7.46 -8.48 -20.79
CA ASN A 360 6.25 -7.87 -21.34
C ASN A 360 5.44 -7.11 -20.28
N ALA A 361 5.22 -7.71 -19.11
CA ALA A 361 4.51 -7.04 -18.04
C ALA A 361 5.27 -5.82 -17.50
N VAL A 362 6.58 -5.93 -17.27
CA VAL A 362 7.39 -4.77 -16.89
C VAL A 362 7.29 -3.68 -17.96
N GLY A 363 7.43 -4.03 -19.24
CA GLY A 363 7.30 -3.08 -20.35
C GLY A 363 5.94 -2.36 -20.39
N ASN A 364 4.85 -3.04 -20.03
CA ASN A 364 3.49 -2.51 -20.07
C ASN A 364 3.10 -1.71 -18.81
N TYR A 365 3.69 -2.00 -17.65
CA TYR A 365 3.26 -1.46 -16.36
C TYR A 365 4.31 -0.59 -15.65
N ALA A 366 5.58 -0.63 -16.07
CA ALA A 366 6.67 0.09 -15.40
C ALA A 366 6.33 1.55 -15.12
N PHE A 367 5.71 2.24 -16.08
CA PHE A 367 5.47 3.68 -16.00
C PHE A 367 4.00 4.09 -15.91
N LYS A 368 3.09 3.18 -15.50
CA LYS A 368 1.65 3.50 -15.41
C LYS A 368 1.29 4.44 -14.25
N VAL A 369 1.95 4.28 -13.11
CA VAL A 369 1.67 5.05 -11.88
C VAL A 369 2.79 6.00 -11.48
N SER A 370 3.97 5.84 -12.08
CA SER A 370 5.15 6.66 -11.81
C SER A 370 6.05 6.69 -13.04
N GLU A 371 6.49 7.86 -13.46
CA GLU A 371 7.37 8.05 -14.63
C GLU A 371 8.85 7.78 -14.31
N TYR A 372 9.20 7.70 -13.03
CA TYR A 372 10.57 7.52 -12.56
C TYR A 372 11.11 6.11 -12.84
N PRO A 373 12.44 5.95 -12.93
CA PRO A 373 13.06 4.72 -13.40
C PRO A 373 12.66 3.45 -12.65
N VAL A 374 12.77 2.32 -13.33
CA VAL A 374 12.59 0.99 -12.75
C VAL A 374 13.89 0.20 -12.84
N ILE A 375 14.31 -0.44 -11.75
CA ILE A 375 15.46 -1.35 -11.71
C ILE A 375 14.94 -2.80 -11.81
N LEU A 376 15.41 -3.52 -12.81
CA LEU A 376 15.20 -4.96 -12.99
C LEU A 376 16.41 -5.70 -12.42
N SER A 377 16.26 -6.27 -11.21
CA SER A 377 17.29 -7.07 -10.55
C SER A 377 17.24 -8.50 -11.08
N ILE A 378 18.21 -8.87 -11.91
CA ILE A 378 18.30 -10.21 -12.51
C ILE A 378 19.24 -11.07 -11.68
N GLU A 379 18.71 -12.15 -11.12
CA GLU A 379 19.49 -13.26 -10.60
C GLU A 379 19.61 -14.29 -11.71
N ASN A 380 20.82 -14.48 -12.25
CA ASN A 380 21.02 -15.23 -13.48
C ASN A 380 21.58 -16.62 -13.19
N HIS A 381 20.86 -17.67 -13.57
CA HIS A 381 21.27 -19.08 -13.52
C HIS A 381 21.24 -19.74 -14.91
N CYS A 382 21.02 -18.96 -15.97
CA CYS A 382 20.93 -19.46 -17.33
C CYS A 382 22.31 -19.75 -17.93
N ASN A 383 22.38 -20.71 -18.85
CA ASN A 383 23.53 -20.91 -19.70
C ASN A 383 23.71 -19.75 -20.71
N VAL A 384 24.88 -19.66 -21.35
CA VAL A 384 25.23 -18.55 -22.24
C VAL A 384 24.24 -18.40 -23.42
N GLU A 385 23.70 -19.50 -23.94
CA GLU A 385 22.76 -19.46 -25.06
C GLU A 385 21.43 -18.81 -24.64
N GLN A 386 20.87 -19.23 -23.51
CA GLN A 386 19.65 -18.66 -22.97
C GLN A 386 19.85 -17.23 -22.44
N GLN A 387 21.04 -16.88 -21.94
CA GLN A 387 21.36 -15.48 -21.62
C GLN A 387 21.30 -14.56 -22.86
N ARG A 388 21.69 -15.04 -24.05
CA ARG A 388 21.51 -14.27 -25.30
C ARG A 388 20.03 -14.07 -25.61
N VAL A 389 19.20 -15.09 -25.38
CA VAL A 389 17.74 -14.98 -25.54
C VAL A 389 17.15 -13.99 -24.54
N MET A 390 17.60 -13.98 -23.28
CA MET A 390 17.23 -12.96 -22.29
C MET A 390 17.56 -11.56 -22.79
N ALA A 391 18.79 -11.34 -23.26
CA ALA A 391 19.22 -10.05 -23.79
C ALA A 391 18.39 -9.60 -25.01
N GLN A 392 18.03 -10.54 -25.90
CA GLN A 392 17.14 -10.28 -27.04
C GLN A 392 15.74 -9.88 -26.58
N HIS A 393 15.13 -10.59 -25.63
CA HIS A 393 13.82 -10.23 -25.08
C HIS A 393 13.84 -8.86 -24.42
N LEU A 394 14.85 -8.56 -23.59
CA LEU A 394 15.04 -7.24 -22.98
C LEU A 394 15.10 -6.14 -24.05
N LYS A 395 15.98 -6.27 -25.05
CA LYS A 395 16.18 -5.26 -26.09
C LYS A 395 14.95 -5.07 -26.98
N ARG A 396 14.30 -6.18 -27.37
CA ARG A 396 13.15 -6.17 -28.29
C ARG A 396 11.87 -5.68 -27.63
N ILE A 397 11.59 -6.13 -26.41
CA ILE A 397 10.31 -5.84 -25.73
C ILE A 397 10.37 -4.45 -25.07
N LEU A 398 11.47 -4.13 -24.38
CA LEU A 398 11.56 -2.85 -23.67
C LEU A 398 11.97 -1.70 -24.60
N GLY A 399 12.58 -1.99 -25.76
CA GLY A 399 12.88 -0.99 -26.78
C GLY A 399 13.68 0.19 -26.22
N ASP A 400 13.13 1.39 -26.31
CA ASP A 400 13.77 2.64 -25.84
C ASP A 400 13.63 2.88 -24.33
N LYS A 401 12.76 2.11 -23.66
CA LYS A 401 12.67 2.11 -22.20
C LYS A 401 13.92 1.48 -21.58
N LEU A 402 14.52 0.48 -22.22
CA LEU A 402 15.76 -0.12 -21.71
C LEU A 402 16.92 0.88 -21.84
N LEU A 403 17.59 1.16 -20.73
CA LEU A 403 18.83 1.92 -20.73
C LEU A 403 19.98 1.03 -21.24
N LYS A 404 20.56 1.39 -22.40
CA LYS A 404 21.59 0.60 -23.09
C LYS A 404 22.99 1.20 -23.01
N SER A 405 23.08 2.48 -22.65
CA SER A 405 24.32 3.26 -22.53
C SER A 405 24.12 4.37 -21.51
N THR A 406 25.16 5.12 -21.19
CA THR A 406 24.99 6.34 -20.38
C THR A 406 24.17 7.40 -21.12
N LEU A 407 23.62 8.35 -20.36
CA LEU A 407 22.65 9.33 -20.86
C LEU A 407 23.24 10.34 -21.87
N ASP A 408 24.54 10.63 -21.82
CA ASP A 408 25.17 11.67 -22.68
C ASP A 408 26.40 11.19 -23.47
N GLY A 409 26.70 9.88 -23.47
CA GLY A 409 27.92 9.37 -24.09
C GLY A 409 29.23 9.86 -23.45
N ARG A 410 29.14 10.52 -22.27
CA ARG A 410 30.28 10.98 -21.48
C ARG A 410 30.55 10.05 -20.30
N ALA A 411 31.79 10.07 -19.80
CA ALA A 411 32.17 9.42 -18.55
C ALA A 411 31.39 10.06 -17.39
N ALA A 412 30.46 9.31 -16.81
CA ALA A 412 29.65 9.78 -15.69
C ALA A 412 30.51 9.98 -14.44
N VAL A 413 30.29 11.09 -13.73
CA VAL A 413 31.00 11.44 -12.47
C VAL A 413 30.24 10.91 -11.23
N GLY A 414 28.99 10.46 -11.43
CA GLY A 414 28.12 9.89 -10.40
C GLY A 414 26.90 9.21 -11.02
N LEU A 415 26.02 8.68 -10.16
CA LEU A 415 24.73 8.15 -10.62
C LEU A 415 23.84 9.29 -11.13
N PRO A 416 23.14 9.13 -12.26
CA PRO A 416 22.13 10.09 -12.70
C PRO A 416 20.99 10.22 -11.69
N SER A 417 20.20 11.28 -11.81
CA SER A 417 19.03 11.47 -10.97
C SER A 417 17.83 10.65 -11.43
N PRO A 418 16.83 10.41 -10.56
CA PRO A 418 15.53 9.89 -11.00
C PRO A 418 14.91 10.73 -12.13
N GLU A 419 15.07 12.05 -12.09
CA GLU A 419 14.57 12.96 -13.14
C GLU A 419 15.24 12.68 -14.50
N ASP A 420 16.57 12.53 -14.53
CA ASP A 420 17.33 12.24 -15.76
C ASP A 420 16.97 10.87 -16.37
N LEU A 421 16.48 9.95 -15.54
CA LEU A 421 16.17 8.57 -15.88
C LEU A 421 14.67 8.29 -16.07
N LYS A 422 13.84 9.32 -16.20
CA LYS A 422 12.41 9.15 -16.47
C LYS A 422 12.16 8.26 -17.69
N GLY A 423 11.22 7.32 -17.54
CA GLY A 423 10.86 6.35 -18.56
C GLY A 423 11.94 5.28 -18.85
N LYS A 424 13.00 5.20 -18.03
CA LYS A 424 14.09 4.22 -18.22
C LYS A 424 14.00 3.02 -17.27
N ILE A 425 14.35 1.86 -17.82
CA ILE A 425 14.49 0.59 -17.12
C ILE A 425 15.98 0.26 -17.09
N LEU A 426 16.53 0.12 -15.89
CA LEU A 426 17.92 -0.25 -15.64
C LEU A 426 18.00 -1.73 -15.32
N VAL A 427 19.03 -2.42 -15.80
CA VAL A 427 19.30 -3.82 -15.44
C VAL A 427 20.38 -3.84 -14.36
N LYS A 428 20.06 -4.45 -13.21
CA LYS A 428 21.04 -4.84 -12.20
C LYS A 428 21.41 -6.30 -12.42
N ALA A 429 22.65 -6.55 -12.80
CA ALA A 429 23.23 -7.89 -12.94
C ALA A 429 24.77 -7.82 -12.91
N LYS A 430 25.43 -8.98 -12.99
CA LYS A 430 26.89 -9.05 -13.21
C LYS A 430 27.26 -8.45 -14.58
N LYS A 431 28.46 -7.88 -14.70
CA LYS A 431 28.99 -7.27 -15.93
C LYS A 431 30.44 -7.71 -16.19
N ILE A 432 30.77 -7.98 -17.45
CA ILE A 432 32.14 -8.20 -17.93
C ILE A 432 32.86 -6.84 -17.99
N GLY A 433 34.05 -6.76 -17.38
CA GLY A 433 34.86 -5.54 -17.38
C GLY A 433 34.24 -4.36 -16.64
N ASN A 434 34.75 -3.17 -16.91
CA ASN A 434 34.29 -1.91 -16.31
C ASN A 434 33.49 -1.05 -17.30
N LEU A 435 32.79 -0.05 -16.76
CA LEU A 435 31.97 0.83 -17.59
C LEU A 435 32.87 1.65 -18.53
N GLU A 436 34.02 2.12 -18.06
CA GLU A 436 34.99 2.90 -18.84
C GLU A 436 35.59 2.10 -20.01
N GLU A 437 35.80 0.80 -19.85
CA GLU A 437 36.32 -0.09 -20.91
C GLU A 437 35.29 -0.31 -22.03
N SER A 438 34.00 -0.32 -21.68
CA SER A 438 32.90 -0.42 -22.64
C SER A 438 32.81 0.82 -23.53
N PHE A 439 33.18 2.00 -22.99
CA PHE A 439 33.23 3.26 -23.72
C PHE A 439 34.43 3.42 -24.65
N ASN A 440 35.61 3.01 -24.18
CA ASN A 440 36.85 3.22 -24.91
C ASN A 440 37.06 2.21 -26.04
N GLY A 441 36.12 1.26 -26.24
CA GLY A 441 36.19 0.27 -27.31
C GLY A 441 37.34 -0.74 -27.16
N VAL A 442 37.91 -0.89 -25.96
CA VAL A 442 39.11 -1.72 -25.70
C VAL A 442 38.75 -3.16 -25.31
N MET A 443 37.48 -3.56 -25.42
CA MET A 443 37.07 -4.92 -25.08
C MET A 443 37.55 -5.93 -26.13
N GLU A 444 38.24 -6.98 -25.69
CA GLU A 444 38.56 -8.17 -26.49
C GLU A 444 37.29 -8.76 -27.14
N ASP A 445 37.41 -9.28 -28.35
CA ASP A 445 36.30 -9.75 -29.23
C ASP A 445 35.61 -11.05 -28.74
N SER A 446 35.73 -11.34 -27.44
CA SER A 446 35.20 -12.51 -26.75
C SER A 446 33.68 -12.40 -26.59
N LEU A 447 32.91 -13.34 -27.16
CA LEU A 447 31.44 -13.40 -27.04
C LEU A 447 30.92 -13.74 -25.63
N SER A 448 31.81 -14.02 -24.68
CA SER A 448 31.50 -14.37 -23.29
C SER A 448 32.69 -14.11 -22.38
N GLY A 449 32.46 -13.82 -21.09
CA GLY A 449 33.50 -13.65 -20.07
C GLY A 449 33.23 -14.47 -18.82
N GLU A 450 34.26 -14.74 -18.02
CA GLU A 450 34.12 -15.33 -16.69
C GLU A 450 33.89 -14.23 -15.66
N VAL A 451 32.87 -14.38 -14.82
CA VAL A 451 32.60 -13.52 -13.66
C VAL A 451 32.56 -14.37 -12.40
N SER A 452 32.94 -13.77 -11.27
CA SER A 452 32.87 -14.45 -9.97
C SER A 452 31.42 -14.78 -9.62
N ASP A 453 31.18 -16.03 -9.21
CA ASP A 453 29.85 -16.53 -8.86
C ASP A 453 29.54 -16.43 -7.36
N GLU A 454 30.09 -15.43 -6.68
CA GLU A 454 29.96 -15.26 -5.22
C GLU A 454 28.61 -14.64 -4.78
N GLU A 455 27.59 -14.70 -5.63
CA GLU A 455 26.20 -14.48 -5.22
C GLU A 455 25.72 -15.83 -4.67
N ASP A 456 25.40 -15.90 -3.37
CA ASP A 456 24.66 -17.00 -2.73
C ASP A 456 25.40 -18.22 -2.16
N ALA A 457 26.49 -18.01 -1.42
CA ALA A 457 26.72 -18.89 -0.26
C ALA A 457 25.74 -18.48 0.86
N ALA A 458 24.50 -18.96 0.76
CA ALA A 458 23.53 -18.90 1.85
C ALA A 458 24.12 -19.60 3.08
N ASP A 459 24.28 -18.88 4.19
CA ASP A 459 24.41 -19.34 5.58
C ASP A 459 24.84 -20.81 5.81
N ILE A 460 25.99 -21.23 5.26
CA ILE A 460 26.76 -22.34 5.83
C ILE A 460 27.79 -21.66 6.73
N GLU A 461 27.65 -21.90 8.04
CA GLU A 461 28.55 -21.40 9.08
C GLU A 461 30.02 -21.43 8.62
N GLU A 462 30.74 -20.37 8.95
CA GLU A 462 32.16 -20.13 8.70
C GLU A 462 33.12 -21.18 9.34
N ASP A 463 32.61 -22.33 9.80
CA ASP A 463 33.36 -23.35 10.55
C ASP A 463 33.75 -24.60 9.74
N ASN A 464 33.33 -24.72 8.47
CA ASN A 464 33.83 -25.79 7.59
C ASN A 464 35.04 -25.34 6.78
N LEU A 465 36.23 -25.68 7.28
CA LEU A 465 37.53 -25.66 6.61
C LEU A 465 37.57 -26.60 5.39
N HIS A 466 36.80 -26.34 4.35
CA HIS A 466 37.05 -26.86 3.02
C HIS A 466 36.85 -25.76 1.99
N ARG A 467 37.98 -25.31 1.41
CA ARG A 467 38.02 -24.47 0.20
C ARG A 467 37.33 -25.21 -0.95
N GLU A 468 36.02 -25.11 -1.04
CA GLU A 468 35.32 -25.41 -2.29
C GLU A 468 35.70 -24.36 -3.33
N SER A 469 35.98 -24.82 -4.55
CA SER A 469 36.45 -24.00 -5.65
C SER A 469 35.46 -22.87 -5.91
N ARG A 470 35.94 -21.62 -5.97
CA ARG A 470 35.17 -20.46 -6.44
C ARG A 470 34.47 -20.83 -7.76
N SER A 471 33.15 -21.00 -7.73
CA SER A 471 32.35 -21.17 -8.94
C SER A 471 32.58 -19.94 -9.82
N LYS A 472 32.83 -20.18 -11.11
CA LYS A 472 32.94 -19.12 -12.11
C LYS A 472 31.74 -19.25 -13.02
N GLN A 473 30.91 -18.22 -13.04
CA GLN A 473 29.80 -18.16 -13.96
C GLN A 473 30.27 -17.57 -15.29
N ARG A 474 29.87 -18.20 -16.39
CA ARG A 474 30.12 -17.66 -17.73
C ARG A 474 28.97 -16.73 -18.13
N LEU A 475 29.31 -15.47 -18.41
CA LEU A 475 28.37 -14.41 -18.77
C LEU A 475 28.44 -14.11 -20.27
N SER A 476 27.30 -14.00 -20.93
CA SER A 476 27.20 -13.55 -22.33
C SER A 476 27.49 -12.05 -22.42
N LYS A 477 28.19 -11.64 -23.48
CA LYS A 477 28.45 -10.22 -23.75
C LYS A 477 27.15 -9.45 -23.92
N GLU A 478 26.17 -10.04 -24.61
CA GLU A 478 24.90 -9.40 -24.95
C GLU A 478 24.06 -9.04 -23.72
N LEU A 479 24.08 -9.87 -22.66
CA LEU A 479 23.43 -9.58 -21.39
C LEU A 479 24.24 -8.60 -20.55
N SER A 480 25.57 -8.75 -20.53
CA SER A 480 26.51 -7.82 -19.87
C SER A 480 26.39 -6.38 -20.40
N ASP A 481 26.13 -6.21 -21.69
CA ASP A 481 25.95 -4.90 -22.33
C ASP A 481 24.66 -4.20 -21.90
N CYS A 482 23.68 -4.93 -21.36
CA CYS A 482 22.47 -4.33 -20.79
C CYS A 482 22.71 -3.69 -19.40
N VAL A 483 23.84 -3.99 -18.75
CA VAL A 483 24.19 -3.48 -17.43
C VAL A 483 25.01 -2.18 -17.56
N VAL A 484 24.45 -1.07 -17.08
CA VAL A 484 25.06 0.28 -17.16
C VAL A 484 25.42 0.80 -15.76
N TYR A 485 24.42 1.29 -15.01
CA TYR A 485 24.63 1.96 -13.72
C TYR A 485 24.45 1.06 -12.49
N CYS A 486 24.07 -0.22 -12.69
CA CYS A 486 23.75 -1.15 -11.60
C CYS A 486 24.56 -2.45 -11.70
N LYS A 487 25.89 -2.34 -11.73
CA LYS A 487 26.78 -3.51 -11.78
C LYS A 487 26.81 -4.23 -10.43
N SER A 488 26.31 -5.47 -10.37
CA SER A 488 26.46 -6.31 -9.17
C SER A 488 27.94 -6.62 -8.92
N VAL A 489 28.40 -6.45 -7.67
CA VAL A 489 29.76 -6.83 -7.23
C VAL A 489 29.75 -7.49 -5.86
N HIS A 490 30.75 -8.32 -5.60
CA HIS A 490 30.99 -8.84 -4.25
C HIS A 490 31.51 -7.72 -3.33
N PHE A 491 30.93 -7.62 -2.13
CA PHE A 491 31.35 -6.64 -1.13
C PHE A 491 32.45 -7.21 -0.22
N SER A 492 33.64 -6.59 -0.25
CA SER A 492 34.76 -6.99 0.62
C SER A 492 34.76 -6.27 1.97
N SER A 493 34.76 -4.93 1.97
CA SER A 493 34.68 -4.10 3.20
C SER A 493 34.40 -2.65 2.85
N PHE A 494 33.91 -1.86 3.81
CA PHE A 494 33.69 -0.42 3.60
C PHE A 494 34.99 0.33 3.25
N LYS A 495 36.12 -0.07 3.85
CA LYS A 495 37.43 0.49 3.53
C LYS A 495 37.81 0.20 2.07
N HIS A 496 37.62 -1.04 1.61
CA HIS A 496 37.89 -1.40 0.22
C HIS A 496 36.98 -0.64 -0.74
N SER A 497 35.66 -0.63 -0.47
CA SER A 497 34.69 0.08 -1.31
C SER A 497 35.02 1.57 -1.41
N ARG A 498 35.37 2.24 -0.30
CA ARG A 498 35.70 3.67 -0.32
C ARG A 498 36.86 4.00 -1.27
N ILE A 499 37.87 3.13 -1.34
CA ILE A 499 39.11 3.35 -2.09
C ILE A 499 38.97 2.87 -3.55
N HIS A 500 38.31 1.73 -3.77
CA HIS A 500 38.36 1.02 -5.04
C HIS A 500 37.03 0.95 -5.79
N SER A 501 35.90 0.98 -5.09
CA SER A 501 34.59 0.80 -5.74
C SER A 501 34.12 2.04 -6.49
N LYS A 502 33.31 1.79 -7.51
CA LYS A 502 32.74 2.82 -8.39
C LYS A 502 31.29 3.10 -8.01
N PHE A 503 30.81 4.31 -8.31
CA PHE A 503 29.43 4.72 -7.97
C PHE A 503 28.35 3.85 -8.61
N TYR A 504 28.64 3.20 -9.75
CA TYR A 504 27.74 2.32 -10.48
C TYR A 504 27.78 0.86 -10.00
N GLU A 505 28.60 0.54 -9.00
CA GLU A 505 28.67 -0.79 -8.40
C GLU A 505 27.68 -0.91 -7.24
N VAL A 506 26.97 -2.04 -7.21
CA VAL A 506 25.89 -2.34 -6.26
C VAL A 506 26.27 -3.56 -5.43
N ALA A 507 26.28 -3.40 -4.11
CA ALA A 507 26.44 -4.50 -3.16
C ALA A 507 25.06 -5.03 -2.72
N SER A 508 24.92 -6.35 -2.61
CA SER A 508 23.71 -7.00 -2.10
C SER A 508 24.01 -7.76 -0.80
N PHE A 509 23.13 -7.65 0.19
CA PHE A 509 23.27 -8.30 1.50
C PHE A 509 21.97 -8.98 1.92
N THR A 510 22.08 -10.13 2.59
CA THR A 510 20.99 -10.65 3.41
C THR A 510 20.73 -9.69 4.59
N GLU A 511 19.50 -9.67 5.11
CA GLU A 511 19.14 -8.85 6.28
C GLU A 511 20.08 -9.09 7.48
N SER A 512 20.53 -10.33 7.70
CA SER A 512 21.42 -10.69 8.80
C SER A 512 22.80 -10.05 8.65
N LYS A 513 23.37 -10.09 7.43
CA LYS A 513 24.67 -9.49 7.14
C LYS A 513 24.61 -7.97 7.17
N ALA A 514 23.55 -7.38 6.62
CA ALA A 514 23.32 -5.94 6.70
C ALA A 514 23.20 -5.45 8.16
N ARG A 515 22.46 -6.18 9.00
CA ARG A 515 22.33 -5.87 10.43
C ARG A 515 23.65 -5.99 11.17
N LYS A 516 24.50 -6.97 10.83
CA LYS A 516 25.87 -7.08 11.37
C LYS A 516 26.69 -5.82 11.03
N HIS A 517 26.70 -5.41 9.77
CA HIS A 517 27.38 -4.19 9.34
C HIS A 517 26.84 -2.91 10.00
N LEU A 518 25.53 -2.81 10.20
CA LEU A 518 24.91 -1.69 10.91
C LEU A 518 25.43 -1.57 12.35
N ARG A 519 25.48 -2.68 13.09
CA ARG A 519 25.96 -2.68 14.48
C ARG A 519 27.47 -2.41 14.59
N GLU A 520 28.27 -3.00 13.70
CA GLU A 520 29.73 -2.93 13.79
C GLU A 520 30.30 -1.65 13.16
N ALA A 521 29.64 -1.11 12.13
CA ALA A 521 30.18 -0.04 11.30
C ALA A 521 29.08 0.87 10.70
N GLY A 522 28.02 1.17 11.45
CA GLY A 522 26.87 1.94 10.97
C GLY A 522 27.20 3.27 10.28
N ALA A 523 28.14 4.06 10.81
CA ALA A 523 28.56 5.32 10.18
C ALA A 523 29.25 5.12 8.81
N GLU A 524 30.08 4.08 8.70
CA GLU A 524 30.74 3.73 7.44
C GLU A 524 29.72 3.20 6.42
N PHE A 525 28.69 2.51 6.89
CA PHE A 525 27.60 2.02 6.05
C PHE A 525 26.77 3.18 5.48
N VAL A 526 26.40 4.16 6.31
CA VAL A 526 25.74 5.40 5.85
C VAL A 526 26.60 6.12 4.81
N HIS A 527 27.90 6.26 5.06
CA HIS A 527 28.83 6.88 4.13
C HIS A 527 28.97 6.10 2.81
N HIS A 528 28.97 4.77 2.85
CA HIS A 528 28.94 3.95 1.64
C HIS A 528 27.69 4.24 0.80
N ASN A 529 26.54 4.32 1.47
CA ASN A 529 25.25 4.56 0.84
C ASN A 529 25.04 6.01 0.36
N SER A 530 25.90 6.97 0.67
CA SER A 530 25.84 8.29 0.04
C SER A 530 26.41 8.29 -1.39
N ARG A 531 27.21 7.27 -1.76
CA ARG A 531 27.94 7.20 -3.03
C ARG A 531 27.53 6.04 -3.94
N GLN A 532 27.00 4.96 -3.36
CA GLN A 532 26.67 3.71 -4.05
C GLN A 532 25.28 3.24 -3.67
N LEU A 533 24.69 2.35 -4.48
CA LEU A 533 23.46 1.66 -4.16
C LEU A 533 23.76 0.39 -3.36
N THR A 534 22.98 0.15 -2.31
CA THR A 534 22.95 -1.11 -1.58
C THR A 534 21.58 -1.76 -1.70
N ARG A 535 21.59 -3.06 -1.98
CA ARG A 535 20.42 -3.94 -1.90
C ARG A 535 20.45 -4.77 -0.61
N VAL A 536 19.33 -4.80 0.10
CA VAL A 536 19.11 -5.71 1.23
C VAL A 536 17.90 -6.58 0.94
N TYR A 537 17.98 -7.88 1.23
CA TYR A 537 16.91 -8.84 0.98
C TYR A 537 16.71 -9.82 2.14
N PRO A 538 15.52 -10.46 2.26
CA PRO A 538 15.20 -11.41 3.32
C PRO A 538 16.13 -12.64 3.30
N THR A 539 16.35 -13.28 4.45
CA THR A 539 17.12 -14.55 4.49
C THR A 539 16.31 -15.73 3.94
N GLY A 540 17.01 -16.76 3.44
CA GLY A 540 16.39 -18.01 2.98
C GLY A 540 15.63 -18.78 4.08
N PHE A 541 15.87 -18.49 5.36
CA PHE A 541 15.12 -19.06 6.49
C PHE A 541 13.65 -18.60 6.54
N ARG A 542 13.32 -17.47 5.91
CA ARG A 542 11.95 -16.93 5.84
C ARG A 542 11.11 -17.62 4.77
N THR A 543 10.97 -18.94 4.91
CA THR A 543 10.26 -19.80 3.95
C THR A 543 8.77 -19.44 3.81
N ASP A 544 8.19 -18.82 4.84
CA ASP A 544 6.82 -18.28 4.86
C ASP A 544 6.66 -16.93 4.15
N SER A 545 7.73 -16.44 3.51
CA SER A 545 7.79 -15.11 2.89
C SER A 545 7.59 -13.96 3.88
N SER A 546 7.85 -14.14 5.18
CA SER A 546 7.84 -13.04 6.16
C SER A 546 8.84 -11.93 5.78
N ASN A 547 8.61 -10.72 6.29
CA ASN A 547 9.46 -9.56 6.07
C ASN A 547 10.23 -9.19 7.34
N PHE A 548 11.47 -8.72 7.18
CA PHE A 548 12.19 -8.02 8.23
C PHE A 548 11.71 -6.58 8.36
N ASN A 549 12.12 -5.89 9.43
CA ASN A 549 11.83 -4.46 9.60
C ASN A 549 12.70 -3.63 8.64
N PRO A 550 12.12 -2.97 7.61
CA PRO A 550 12.88 -2.20 6.64
C PRO A 550 13.52 -0.93 7.23
N GLN A 551 12.97 -0.38 8.32
CA GLN A 551 13.44 0.85 8.94
C GLN A 551 14.89 0.72 9.41
N GLU A 552 15.30 -0.45 9.92
CA GLU A 552 16.69 -0.70 10.32
C GLU A 552 17.67 -0.45 9.16
N MET A 553 17.27 -0.83 7.94
CA MET A 553 18.10 -0.68 6.75
C MET A 553 18.04 0.75 6.18
N TRP A 554 16.88 1.41 6.25
CA TRP A 554 16.75 2.82 5.87
C TRP A 554 17.55 3.73 6.79
N ASN A 555 17.67 3.41 8.09
CA ASN A 555 18.55 4.12 9.02
C ASN A 555 20.02 4.08 8.57
N ALA A 556 20.44 3.00 7.91
CA ALA A 556 21.78 2.87 7.32
C ALA A 556 21.91 3.57 5.95
N GLY A 557 20.81 4.08 5.39
CA GLY A 557 20.78 4.75 4.10
C GLY A 557 20.65 3.82 2.90
N CYS A 558 20.41 2.53 3.14
CA CYS A 558 20.22 1.53 2.09
C CYS A 558 19.00 1.89 1.22
N GLN A 559 19.20 1.88 -0.10
CA GLN A 559 18.21 2.38 -1.05
C GLN A 559 17.26 1.28 -1.50
N ILE A 560 17.77 0.08 -1.78
CA ILE A 560 16.99 -1.04 -2.32
C ILE A 560 16.73 -2.03 -1.18
N VAL A 561 15.79 -1.70 -0.30
CA VAL A 561 15.38 -2.58 0.81
C VAL A 561 14.22 -3.44 0.32
N ALA A 562 14.55 -4.62 -0.22
CA ALA A 562 13.62 -5.48 -0.93
C ALA A 562 12.76 -6.31 0.05
N LEU A 563 11.44 -6.26 -0.12
CA LEU A 563 10.47 -6.97 0.71
C LEU A 563 9.61 -7.93 -0.12
N ASN A 564 9.09 -8.97 0.53
CA ASN A 564 8.07 -9.87 -0.03
C ASN A 564 6.72 -9.15 -0.07
N PHE A 565 6.35 -8.60 -1.24
CA PHE A 565 5.15 -7.79 -1.44
C PHE A 565 3.84 -8.57 -1.25
N GLN A 566 3.90 -9.89 -1.42
CA GLN A 566 2.81 -10.83 -1.21
C GLN A 566 2.51 -11.11 0.26
N THR A 567 3.36 -10.65 1.20
CA THR A 567 3.21 -10.86 2.65
C THR A 567 2.84 -9.58 3.39
N ALA A 568 1.81 -9.68 4.23
CA ALA A 568 1.15 -8.55 4.87
C ALA A 568 1.67 -8.37 6.29
N GLY A 569 1.51 -7.18 6.86
CA GLY A 569 1.93 -6.87 8.22
C GLY A 569 3.00 -5.80 8.28
N GLU A 570 3.61 -5.64 9.46
CA GLU A 570 4.41 -4.49 9.86
C GLU A 570 5.44 -4.02 8.82
N GLY A 571 6.27 -4.92 8.28
CA GLY A 571 7.28 -4.54 7.28
C GLY A 571 6.67 -3.94 6.01
N MET A 572 5.52 -4.43 5.58
CA MET A 572 4.81 -3.89 4.42
C MET A 572 4.01 -2.63 4.78
N ASP A 573 3.47 -2.53 6.00
CA ASP A 573 2.83 -1.32 6.52
C ASP A 573 3.81 -0.14 6.50
N LEU A 574 5.06 -0.37 6.95
CA LEU A 574 6.14 0.61 6.94
C LEU A 574 6.56 1.01 5.51
N ASN A 575 6.67 0.04 4.60
CA ASN A 575 6.96 0.31 3.19
C ASN A 575 5.86 1.16 2.54
N ASP A 576 4.60 0.76 2.69
CA ASP A 576 3.49 1.48 2.10
C ASP A 576 3.34 2.87 2.72
N GLY A 577 3.58 3.01 4.02
CA GLY A 577 3.62 4.29 4.71
C GLY A 577 4.70 5.22 4.17
N LEU A 578 5.95 4.75 4.07
CA LEU A 578 7.07 5.56 3.59
C LEU A 578 6.86 6.01 2.14
N PHE A 579 6.42 5.11 1.26
CA PHE A 579 6.23 5.38 -0.16
C PHE A 579 4.84 5.93 -0.52
N SER A 580 3.98 6.21 0.47
CA SER A 580 2.70 6.90 0.25
C SER A 580 2.88 8.38 -0.12
N GLN A 581 4.02 8.97 0.26
CA GLN A 581 4.37 10.37 0.00
C GLN A 581 4.96 10.57 -1.41
N ASN A 582 5.21 11.83 -1.74
CA ASN A 582 5.96 12.23 -2.94
C ASN A 582 5.38 11.62 -4.21
N GLY A 583 4.08 11.82 -4.45
CA GLY A 583 3.38 11.33 -5.63
C GLY A 583 3.19 9.81 -5.68
N ARG A 584 3.46 9.08 -4.58
CA ARG A 584 3.58 7.61 -4.60
C ARG A 584 4.54 7.12 -5.67
N CYS A 585 5.55 7.93 -5.98
CA CYS A 585 6.37 7.71 -7.15
C CYS A 585 7.40 6.58 -6.97
N GLY A 586 7.51 6.05 -5.75
CA GLY A 586 8.42 4.97 -5.37
C GLY A 586 9.84 5.43 -5.01
N TYR A 587 10.07 6.74 -4.98
CA TYR A 587 11.32 7.38 -4.58
C TYR A 587 11.09 8.39 -3.45
N VAL A 588 11.89 8.28 -2.40
CA VAL A 588 11.88 9.21 -1.25
C VAL A 588 13.30 9.70 -1.01
N LEU A 589 13.53 11.01 -1.08
CA LEU A 589 14.83 11.62 -0.87
C LEU A 589 15.30 11.41 0.57
N LYS A 590 16.53 10.93 0.74
CA LYS A 590 17.15 10.75 2.05
C LYS A 590 17.42 12.09 2.73
N PRO A 591 17.41 12.14 4.08
CA PRO A 591 17.85 13.33 4.82
C PRO A 591 19.26 13.78 4.43
N SER A 592 19.53 15.08 4.50
CA SER A 592 20.82 15.69 4.09
C SER A 592 22.03 15.02 4.73
N PHE A 593 21.95 14.69 6.02
CA PHE A 593 23.01 14.03 6.79
C PHE A 593 23.33 12.58 6.33
N MET A 594 22.54 12.01 5.43
CA MET A 594 22.81 10.71 4.80
C MET A 594 23.26 10.82 3.34
N ARG A 595 23.34 12.05 2.82
CA ARG A 595 23.70 12.37 1.44
C ARG A 595 25.06 13.07 1.36
N GLU A 596 25.34 13.95 2.32
CA GLU A 596 26.56 14.75 2.32
C GLU A 596 27.75 13.97 2.91
N PRO A 597 28.85 13.76 2.17
CA PRO A 597 29.99 12.97 2.65
C PRO A 597 30.68 13.53 3.91
N GLU A 598 30.64 14.85 4.08
CA GLU A 598 31.25 15.55 5.22
C GLU A 598 30.45 15.40 6.51
N LYS A 599 29.13 15.17 6.41
CA LYS A 599 28.25 14.95 7.56
C LYS A 599 28.34 13.51 8.00
N ARG A 600 28.89 13.28 9.19
CA ARG A 600 28.94 11.94 9.80
C ARG A 600 27.66 11.68 10.59
N PHE A 601 26.91 10.67 10.16
CA PHE A 601 25.74 10.18 10.89
C PHE A 601 25.95 8.73 11.29
N ASN A 602 25.67 8.41 12.55
CA ASN A 602 25.63 7.03 13.05
C ASN A 602 24.25 6.78 13.66
N PRO A 603 23.47 5.82 13.12
CA PRO A 603 22.15 5.48 13.65
C PRO A 603 22.13 5.10 15.13
N GLU A 604 23.20 4.49 15.65
CA GLU A 604 23.31 4.11 17.08
C GLU A 604 23.56 5.30 18.01
N THR A 605 24.04 6.43 17.46
CA THR A 605 24.35 7.64 18.23
C THR A 605 23.88 8.91 17.51
N PRO A 606 22.57 9.03 17.20
CA PRO A 606 22.01 10.16 16.46
C PRO A 606 22.29 11.50 17.13
N GLN A 607 22.41 11.53 18.47
CA GLN A 607 22.75 12.71 19.26
C GLN A 607 24.12 13.32 18.97
N ARG A 608 25.01 12.60 18.27
CA ARG A 608 26.33 13.10 17.88
C ARG A 608 26.32 13.81 16.52
N ARG A 609 25.18 13.85 15.81
CA ARG A 609 25.08 14.49 14.48
C ARG A 609 25.03 16.01 14.62
N ASP A 610 25.57 16.71 13.63
CA ASP A 610 25.38 18.16 13.51
C ASP A 610 23.90 18.48 13.25
N GLY A 611 23.37 19.51 13.90
CA GLY A 611 21.95 19.88 13.79
C GLY A 611 21.00 18.91 14.48
N TYR A 612 21.46 18.19 15.52
CA TYR A 612 20.61 17.33 16.33
C TYR A 612 19.49 18.12 17.03
N GLN A 613 18.26 17.94 16.54
CA GLN A 613 17.04 18.56 17.06
C GLN A 613 15.96 17.49 17.32
N PRO A 614 15.94 16.90 18.53
CA PRO A 614 14.89 15.97 18.92
C PRO A 614 13.56 16.69 19.12
N VAL A 615 12.46 15.98 18.89
CA VAL A 615 11.09 16.48 19.11
C VAL A 615 10.33 15.55 20.04
N VAL A 616 9.23 16.04 20.57
CA VAL A 616 8.24 15.29 21.33
C VAL A 616 6.96 15.18 20.52
N LEU A 617 6.57 13.97 20.17
CA LEU A 617 5.26 13.67 19.58
C LEU A 617 4.27 13.34 20.71
N THR A 618 3.19 14.11 20.80
CA THR A 618 2.05 13.83 21.66
C THR A 618 0.84 13.47 20.81
N VAL A 619 0.28 12.29 21.04
CA VAL A 619 -0.92 11.78 20.37
C VAL A 619 -2.00 11.61 21.42
N GLN A 620 -3.04 12.43 21.37
CA GLN A 620 -4.25 12.19 22.14
C GLN A 620 -5.22 11.37 21.28
N VAL A 621 -5.46 10.13 21.68
CA VAL A 621 -6.44 9.27 21.02
C VAL A 621 -7.81 9.58 21.61
N ILE A 622 -8.69 10.21 20.81
CA ILE A 622 -9.96 10.74 21.30
C ILE A 622 -11.06 9.69 21.14
N SER A 623 -11.31 9.23 19.91
CA SER A 623 -12.39 8.31 19.60
C SER A 623 -12.13 7.51 18.33
N GLY A 624 -12.93 6.48 18.11
CA GLY A 624 -12.95 5.66 16.90
C GLY A 624 -14.34 5.65 16.29
N GLN A 625 -14.43 5.33 15.00
CA GLN A 625 -15.68 5.25 14.27
C GLN A 625 -15.70 3.95 13.45
N GLN A 626 -16.79 3.20 13.56
CA GLN A 626 -17.17 2.05 12.76
C GLN A 626 -16.04 1.05 12.50
N LEU A 627 -15.34 0.66 13.56
CA LEU A 627 -14.27 -0.32 13.50
C LEU A 627 -14.83 -1.68 13.05
N PRO A 628 -14.16 -2.37 12.11
CA PRO A 628 -14.64 -3.63 11.58
C PRO A 628 -14.67 -4.73 12.65
N LYS A 629 -15.65 -5.64 12.55
CA LYS A 629 -15.64 -6.88 13.33
C LYS A 629 -14.47 -7.76 12.90
N VAL A 630 -13.76 -8.36 13.85
CA VAL A 630 -12.64 -9.29 13.56
C VAL A 630 -13.07 -10.75 13.60
N ASN A 631 -14.05 -11.10 14.44
CA ASN A 631 -14.55 -12.47 14.59
C ASN A 631 -15.74 -12.77 13.66
N ILE A 632 -15.82 -14.01 13.17
CA ILE A 632 -16.89 -14.50 12.28
C ILE A 632 -18.20 -14.73 13.06
N LYS A 633 -18.13 -14.88 14.38
CA LYS A 633 -19.34 -15.04 15.21
C LYS A 633 -20.14 -13.74 15.20
N GLU A 634 -21.40 -13.81 14.75
CA GLU A 634 -22.28 -12.64 14.60
C GLU A 634 -22.43 -11.82 15.89
N ASP A 635 -22.43 -12.49 17.05
CA ASP A 635 -22.57 -11.86 18.37
C ASP A 635 -21.27 -11.26 18.94
N SER A 636 -20.12 -11.46 18.29
CA SER A 636 -18.86 -10.88 18.77
C SER A 636 -18.85 -9.39 18.54
N ILE A 637 -18.41 -8.65 19.57
CA ILE A 637 -18.22 -7.21 19.51
C ILE A 637 -16.77 -6.94 19.91
N VAL A 638 -16.15 -6.00 19.20
CA VAL A 638 -14.73 -5.68 19.40
C VAL A 638 -14.56 -4.92 20.71
N ASP A 639 -13.48 -5.24 21.42
CA ASP A 639 -12.95 -4.54 22.58
C ASP A 639 -11.76 -3.66 22.16
N PRO A 640 -11.97 -2.52 21.47
CA PRO A 640 -10.87 -1.89 20.76
C PRO A 640 -9.87 -1.22 21.70
N LEU A 641 -8.59 -1.38 21.38
CA LEU A 641 -7.48 -0.59 21.90
C LEU A 641 -6.70 0.04 20.74
N VAL A 642 -6.06 1.18 20.97
CA VAL A 642 -5.20 1.84 19.99
C VAL A 642 -3.75 1.81 20.47
N ARG A 643 -2.87 1.30 19.63
CA ARG A 643 -1.42 1.21 19.88
C ARG A 643 -0.68 2.09 18.89
N VAL A 644 0.17 2.98 19.40
CA VAL A 644 1.04 3.83 18.60
C VAL A 644 2.48 3.35 18.75
N GLU A 645 3.11 3.06 17.62
CA GLU A 645 4.50 2.59 17.51
C GLU A 645 5.33 3.63 16.76
N ILE A 646 6.53 3.90 17.26
CA ILE A 646 7.54 4.72 16.60
C ILE A 646 8.63 3.79 16.06
N HIS A 647 8.86 3.87 14.76
CA HIS A 647 9.91 3.15 14.05
C HIS A 647 10.90 4.17 13.51
N GLY A 648 12.14 4.14 13.98
CA GLY A 648 13.19 5.07 13.57
C GLY A 648 14.57 4.52 13.87
N VAL A 649 15.52 5.39 14.19
CA VAL A 649 16.80 4.96 14.78
C VAL A 649 16.56 4.20 16.10
N PRO A 650 17.51 3.37 16.59
CA PRO A 650 17.33 2.61 17.83
C PRO A 650 16.82 3.42 19.03
N LEU A 651 17.25 4.68 19.19
CA LEU A 651 16.77 5.56 20.27
C LEU A 651 15.30 5.99 20.12
N ASP A 652 14.73 5.93 18.92
CA ASP A 652 13.34 6.34 18.65
C ASP A 652 12.35 5.17 18.85
N GLN A 653 12.84 3.93 18.89
CA GLN A 653 11.97 2.75 18.94
C GLN A 653 11.18 2.70 20.24
N ALA A 654 9.87 2.96 20.15
CA ALA A 654 8.97 3.02 21.29
C ALA A 654 7.55 2.60 20.89
N LYS A 655 6.78 2.11 21.86
CA LYS A 655 5.35 1.86 21.70
C LYS A 655 4.59 2.22 22.97
N GLN A 656 3.39 2.78 22.81
CA GLN A 656 2.44 2.99 23.90
C GLN A 656 1.04 2.65 23.38
N GLU A 657 0.12 2.37 24.30
CA GLU A 657 -1.24 1.95 23.98
C GLU A 657 -2.25 2.63 24.90
N THR A 658 -3.46 2.79 24.40
CA THR A 658 -4.60 3.25 25.20
C THR A 658 -5.13 2.12 26.07
N ARG A 659 -5.98 2.44 27.04
CA ARG A 659 -6.92 1.43 27.56
C ARG A 659 -7.78 0.84 26.45
N TYR A 660 -8.29 -0.39 26.64
CA TYR A 660 -9.33 -0.93 25.76
C TYR A 660 -10.72 -0.40 26.17
N ILE A 661 -11.64 -0.34 25.22
CA ILE A 661 -13.08 -0.07 25.49
C ILE A 661 -13.83 -1.39 25.36
N GLU A 662 -14.62 -1.74 26.37
CA GLU A 662 -15.38 -2.99 26.38
C GLU A 662 -16.62 -2.88 25.45
N ASN A 663 -16.76 -3.86 24.56
CA ASN A 663 -17.86 -4.12 23.64
C ASN A 663 -18.36 -2.89 22.86
N ASN A 664 -17.46 -2.07 22.34
CA ASN A 664 -17.82 -0.93 21.49
C ASN A 664 -16.81 -0.73 20.36
N GLY A 665 -17.04 -1.38 19.23
CA GLY A 665 -16.30 -1.13 17.99
C GLY A 665 -16.89 -0.01 17.12
N PHE A 666 -18.10 0.48 17.40
CA PHE A 666 -18.77 1.45 16.50
C PHE A 666 -18.41 2.91 16.76
N ASN A 667 -18.33 3.32 18.02
CA ASN A 667 -17.96 4.69 18.39
C ASN A 667 -17.21 4.76 19.74
N PRO A 668 -16.15 3.97 19.94
CA PRO A 668 -15.37 3.99 21.18
C PRO A 668 -14.75 5.37 21.45
N VAL A 669 -14.59 5.71 22.73
CA VAL A 669 -14.04 7.00 23.17
C VAL A 669 -13.01 6.77 24.28
N TRP A 670 -11.79 7.29 24.09
CA TRP A 670 -10.63 7.06 24.95
C TRP A 670 -10.20 8.30 25.73
N TYR A 671 -9.81 9.39 25.04
CA TYR A 671 -9.11 10.56 25.60
C TYR A 671 -7.74 10.27 26.22
N ASP A 672 -7.16 9.10 25.94
CA ASP A 672 -5.84 8.68 26.40
C ASP A 672 -4.74 9.50 25.67
N MET A 673 -3.69 9.89 26.40
CA MET A 673 -2.57 10.68 25.87
C MET A 673 -1.29 9.84 25.83
N LEU A 674 -0.70 9.70 24.64
CA LEU A 674 0.53 8.95 24.40
C LEU A 674 1.64 9.93 24.00
N ARG A 675 2.85 9.81 24.58
CA ARG A 675 3.94 10.79 24.39
C ARG A 675 5.27 10.11 24.09
N PHE A 676 5.93 10.52 23.01
CA PHE A 676 7.15 9.91 22.51
C PHE A 676 8.24 10.96 22.27
N THR A 677 9.48 10.67 22.68
CA THR A 677 10.65 11.46 22.30
C THR A 677 11.25 10.87 21.03
N ILE A 678 11.48 11.72 20.03
CA ILE A 678 11.97 11.33 18.70
C ILE A 678 13.28 12.09 18.42
N HIS A 679 14.37 11.35 18.38
CA HIS A 679 15.75 11.80 18.23
C HIS A 679 16.16 12.04 16.77
N SER A 680 15.54 11.35 15.80
CA SER A 680 15.76 11.59 14.36
C SER A 680 14.43 11.76 13.60
N PRO A 681 13.75 12.92 13.76
CA PRO A 681 12.43 13.18 13.18
C PRO A 681 12.34 12.92 11.68
N GLU A 682 13.43 13.16 10.94
CA GLU A 682 13.50 13.01 9.49
C GLU A 682 13.50 11.55 9.01
N LEU A 683 13.76 10.60 9.92
CA LEU A 683 13.75 9.16 9.65
C LEU A 683 12.59 8.43 10.34
N ALA A 684 11.88 9.08 11.26
CA ALA A 684 10.85 8.45 12.07
C ALA A 684 9.57 8.17 11.29
N MET A 685 9.07 6.95 11.44
CA MET A 685 7.77 6.46 10.97
C MET A 685 6.88 6.26 12.19
N VAL A 686 5.61 6.65 12.06
CA VAL A 686 4.57 6.43 13.08
C VAL A 686 3.57 5.41 12.53
N ARG A 687 3.38 4.32 13.27
CA ARG A 687 2.42 3.26 12.95
C ARG A 687 1.36 3.19 14.05
N ILE A 688 0.12 3.45 13.66
CA ILE A 688 -1.06 3.38 14.52
C ILE A 688 -1.79 2.09 14.21
N VAL A 689 -2.06 1.28 15.23
CA VAL A 689 -2.74 -0.02 15.10
C VAL A 689 -3.94 -0.04 16.03
N VAL A 690 -5.08 -0.49 15.50
CA VAL A 690 -6.26 -0.82 16.29
C VAL A 690 -6.32 -2.34 16.41
N GLU A 691 -6.50 -2.82 17.63
CA GLU A 691 -6.59 -4.25 17.94
C GLU A 691 -7.83 -4.52 18.80
N ASP A 692 -8.37 -5.72 18.67
CA ASP A 692 -9.44 -6.28 19.51
C ASP A 692 -8.79 -6.98 20.70
N TYR A 693 -8.99 -6.43 21.90
CA TYR A 693 -8.34 -6.91 23.11
C TYR A 693 -8.87 -8.29 23.53
N ASP A 694 -7.97 -9.25 23.76
CA ASP A 694 -8.32 -10.57 24.30
C ASP A 694 -7.53 -10.85 25.59
N LYS A 695 -8.24 -11.18 26.67
CA LYS A 695 -7.62 -11.51 27.98
C LYS A 695 -6.82 -12.83 27.96
N THR A 696 -7.17 -13.73 27.05
CA THR A 696 -6.72 -15.13 27.04
C THR A 696 -5.85 -15.49 25.85
N SER A 697 -5.88 -14.68 24.79
CA SER A 697 -5.14 -14.92 23.56
C SER A 697 -4.43 -13.63 23.09
N LYS A 698 -3.82 -13.68 21.91
CA LYS A 698 -3.20 -12.48 21.32
C LYS A 698 -4.31 -11.61 20.74
N ASN A 699 -4.21 -10.30 20.94
CA ASN A 699 -5.15 -9.35 20.34
C ASN A 699 -5.27 -9.55 18.83
N ASP A 700 -6.50 -9.44 18.36
CA ASP A 700 -6.87 -9.62 16.98
C ASP A 700 -6.72 -8.29 16.21
N PHE A 701 -6.20 -8.33 14.99
CA PHE A 701 -5.96 -7.11 14.21
C PHE A 701 -7.27 -6.53 13.67
N VAL A 702 -7.53 -5.25 13.93
CA VAL A 702 -8.72 -4.53 13.43
C VAL A 702 -8.34 -3.66 12.23
N GLY A 703 -7.31 -2.83 12.36
CA GLY A 703 -6.88 -1.90 11.32
C GLY A 703 -5.56 -1.21 11.66
N GLN A 704 -4.90 -0.61 10.68
CA GLN A 704 -3.68 0.17 10.88
C GLN A 704 -3.61 1.40 9.99
N TYR A 705 -2.79 2.37 10.37
CA TYR A 705 -2.34 3.44 9.50
C TYR A 705 -0.89 3.78 9.81
N THR A 706 -0.06 3.95 8.77
CA THR A 706 1.38 4.18 8.92
C THR A 706 1.82 5.34 8.04
N LEU A 707 2.60 6.28 8.58
CA LEU A 707 3.11 7.44 7.85
C LEU A 707 4.45 7.95 8.42
N PRO A 708 5.29 8.64 7.61
CA PRO A 708 6.43 9.38 8.12
C PRO A 708 6.00 10.52 9.03
N LEU A 709 6.76 10.78 10.10
CA LEU A 709 6.51 11.93 10.99
C LEU A 709 6.51 13.26 10.20
N SER A 710 7.40 13.39 9.21
CA SER A 710 7.49 14.57 8.33
C SER A 710 6.27 14.80 7.42
N CYS A 711 5.37 13.82 7.31
CA CYS A 711 4.12 13.90 6.57
C CYS A 711 2.90 14.06 7.49
N MET A 712 3.08 14.09 8.81
CA MET A 712 2.02 14.22 9.80
C MET A 712 1.59 15.68 9.96
N GLN A 713 0.28 15.92 10.02
CA GLN A 713 -0.29 17.22 10.40
C GLN A 713 -0.57 17.29 11.91
N GLN A 714 -0.48 18.49 12.48
CA GLN A 714 -0.82 18.76 13.88
C GLN A 714 -2.30 19.16 14.05
N GLY A 715 -2.80 19.16 15.27
CA GLY A 715 -4.19 19.48 15.62
C GLY A 715 -5.14 18.30 15.57
N TYR A 716 -6.43 18.57 15.51
CA TYR A 716 -7.49 17.56 15.40
C TYR A 716 -7.54 16.96 14.00
N ARG A 717 -7.25 15.66 13.88
CA ARG A 717 -7.16 14.96 12.60
C ARG A 717 -7.91 13.63 12.62
N HIS A 718 -8.38 13.19 11.45
CA HIS A 718 -8.85 11.82 11.26
C HIS A 718 -7.76 10.91 10.67
N ILE A 719 -7.68 9.71 11.21
CA ILE A 719 -6.87 8.61 10.70
C ILE A 719 -7.83 7.60 10.05
N HIS A 720 -7.85 7.52 8.72
CA HIS A 720 -8.67 6.53 8.02
C HIS A 720 -7.95 5.19 7.98
N LEU A 721 -8.55 4.16 8.58
CA LEU A 721 -7.87 2.90 8.82
C LEU A 721 -7.74 2.07 7.53
N LEU A 722 -6.63 1.33 7.48
CA LEU A 722 -6.33 0.35 6.45
C LEU A 722 -6.40 -1.06 7.04
N SER A 723 -6.80 -2.01 6.21
CA SER A 723 -6.75 -3.44 6.51
C SER A 723 -5.31 -3.92 6.60
N LYS A 724 -5.15 -5.17 7.03
CA LYS A 724 -3.86 -5.84 7.13
C LYS A 724 -3.08 -5.83 5.81
N ASP A 725 -3.77 -5.79 4.67
CA ASP A 725 -3.16 -5.76 3.35
C ASP A 725 -2.99 -4.36 2.73
N GLY A 726 -3.29 -3.30 3.50
CA GLY A 726 -3.14 -1.90 3.07
C GLY A 726 -4.36 -1.33 2.33
N THR A 727 -5.47 -2.06 2.27
CA THR A 727 -6.72 -1.60 1.63
C THR A 727 -7.49 -0.67 2.57
N SER A 728 -8.06 0.41 2.06
CA SER A 728 -8.91 1.30 2.87
C SER A 728 -10.13 0.57 3.42
N ILE A 729 -10.47 0.80 4.69
CA ILE A 729 -11.68 0.27 5.34
C ILE A 729 -12.66 1.42 5.60
N PRO A 730 -13.34 1.98 4.60
CA PRO A 730 -14.33 3.03 4.85
C PRO A 730 -15.56 2.45 5.58
N PRO A 731 -16.16 3.17 6.54
CA PRO A 731 -15.77 4.50 7.04
C PRO A 731 -14.93 4.42 8.34
N ALA A 732 -14.21 3.32 8.58
CA ALA A 732 -13.47 3.11 9.82
C ALA A 732 -12.36 4.15 10.01
N SER A 733 -12.42 4.91 11.11
CA SER A 733 -11.44 5.96 11.42
C SER A 733 -11.18 6.12 12.91
N LEU A 734 -10.08 6.82 13.22
CA LEU A 734 -9.81 7.38 14.54
C LEU A 734 -9.85 8.91 14.46
N PHE A 735 -10.38 9.55 15.49
CA PHE A 735 -10.24 10.99 15.71
C PHE A 735 -9.16 11.20 16.79
N VAL A 736 -8.15 12.01 16.46
CA VAL A 736 -6.99 12.24 17.32
C VAL A 736 -6.64 13.71 17.36
N HIS A 737 -5.94 14.13 18.41
CA HIS A 737 -5.27 15.42 18.46
C HIS A 737 -3.75 15.22 18.51
N ILE A 738 -3.03 15.85 17.58
CA ILE A 738 -1.59 15.69 17.38
C ILE A 738 -0.84 16.95 17.76
N ARG A 739 0.23 16.83 18.55
CA ARG A 739 1.16 17.93 18.83
C ARG A 739 2.61 17.46 18.72
N ILE A 740 3.42 18.23 18.02
CA ILE A 740 4.85 18.03 17.84
C ILE A 740 5.55 19.28 18.36
N SER A 741 6.33 19.13 19.43
CA SER A 741 7.09 20.24 20.02
C SER A 741 8.58 19.92 20.08
N GLU A 742 9.42 20.94 20.21
CA GLU A 742 10.83 20.71 20.53
C GLU A 742 10.96 20.03 21.90
N LEU A 743 12.02 19.22 22.07
CA LEU A 743 12.38 18.67 23.36
C LEU A 743 13.06 19.77 24.20
N GLU A 744 12.41 20.18 25.28
CA GLU A 744 12.92 21.17 26.25
C GLU A 744 14.21 20.73 26.96
#